data_AF-W0SEM6-F1
#
_entry.id   AF-W0SEM6-F1
#
_cell.length_a   1.000
_cell.length_b   1.000
_cell.length_c   1.000
_cell.angle_alpha   90.00
_cell.angle_beta   90.00
_cell.angle_gamma   90.00
#
_symmetry.space_group_name_H-M   'P 1'
#
loop_
_entity.id
_entity.type
_entity.pdbx_description
1 polymer ?
#
loop_
_entity_poly.entity_id
_entity_poly.type
_entity_poly.pdbx_seq_one_letter_code
_entity_poly.pdbx_strand_id
1 'polypeptide(L)'
;MARIPLGNFGTVIANPAPKVGIPAAAFDTGGAALQKLGETGMQVATDLLNEQQRQKEEEDRSHATVAVITHQSAAQDALDGVKEQIATGEITRDKAPQTFSSAMSEVRTKSMSGVPEWLRAQAGIRFEGVEQRAMIGLNHLLEGQRRQELAGNLEFIRDTMAKDAGRPGADIDTINNEFEQAAKALGPQAGIAADKVGKLVQDFRDGNWFNQAKIRATVSRSNLDDLTAMERDLKSGDGFYMSRLNADKRAVLLATVAAHRLSLESKVQHLSDRREAAAERTIAKIDQQIASGVPATPDMWVQWETDTRGTEQSEAFRDRIKSEEEVQRLLREPLEKQATFIREREAAMLNDGGTLRDKANVDRLKRVLENSRKQLQEAPLLFAQNRTGDVVKPLDLGMLLDPAQGKEVAGLIGERVATVAALRSQYGDTVKARVLLPNEADALTKTLDKLAPDQQVEIFRAMRLAIGDDTAYQGTLVQIAPDSPVRALAGSLAARGADYVQPHVFSPDESITARQTAQLALLGESLLNPTKGQKAQDGKMNTWIMPKKADMLRRFNDKVGDTFAGTPQAMDAQFELVQATYAGLLASRGGTKNPEIVDTAVFEQAIERTTPVMKQGGASFLKPIVGMSDEQFREKLRAALPEELRPQYDRLPLRNVRSNQYVILNGARPLTDKAGTPLIVTVKP
;
A
#
# COMPACT_ATOMS: atom_id res chain seq x y z
N MET A 1 7.28 22.03 -49.29
CA MET A 1 8.11 22.44 -50.45
C MET A 1 8.64 21.19 -51.15
N ALA A 2 8.19 20.93 -52.39
CA ALA A 2 8.95 20.32 -53.49
C ALA A 2 8.08 20.40 -54.76
N ARG A 3 8.70 20.66 -55.91
CA ARG A 3 8.11 21.18 -57.16
C ARG A 3 7.63 20.09 -58.15
N ILE A 4 6.55 20.47 -58.86
CA ILE A 4 5.94 20.09 -60.15
C ILE A 4 6.81 19.25 -61.14
N PRO A 5 6.16 18.36 -61.90
CA PRO A 5 6.18 18.48 -63.37
C PRO A 5 4.78 18.51 -64.01
N LEU A 6 4.60 19.48 -64.90
CA LEU A 6 3.46 19.68 -65.80
C LEU A 6 3.47 18.61 -66.90
N GLY A 7 2.31 18.03 -67.21
CA GLY A 7 2.15 17.01 -68.23
C GLY A 7 0.87 17.19 -69.05
N ASN A 8 1.03 17.92 -70.16
CA ASN A 8 0.30 17.84 -71.43
C ASN A 8 -1.23 17.98 -71.46
N PHE A 9 -1.70 19.23 -71.61
CA PHE A 9 -3.04 19.55 -72.11
C PHE A 9 -3.13 19.23 -73.61
N GLY A 10 -3.77 18.12 -73.94
CA GLY A 10 -4.12 17.75 -75.31
C GLY A 10 -5.23 18.62 -75.86
N THR A 11 -4.82 19.63 -76.64
CA THR A 11 -5.62 20.35 -77.62
C THR A 11 -6.09 19.41 -78.73
N VAL A 12 -7.41 19.21 -78.84
CA VAL A 12 -8.03 18.78 -80.10
C VAL A 12 -9.04 19.84 -80.48
N ILE A 13 -8.53 20.85 -81.17
CA ILE A 13 -9.33 21.83 -81.88
C ILE A 13 -9.73 21.17 -83.19
N ALA A 14 -11.04 21.08 -83.44
CA ALA A 14 -11.60 20.56 -84.67
C ALA A 14 -11.13 21.38 -85.88
N ASN A 15 -10.64 20.67 -86.90
CA ASN A 15 -10.29 21.26 -88.18
C ASN A 15 -11.52 21.90 -88.84
N PRO A 16 -11.44 23.16 -89.33
CA PRO A 16 -12.52 23.77 -90.08
C PRO A 16 -12.58 23.18 -91.50
N ALA A 17 -13.70 22.55 -91.84
CA ALA A 17 -14.03 22.19 -93.22
C ALA A 17 -14.50 23.44 -94.00
N PRO A 18 -14.23 23.50 -95.32
CA PRO A 18 -13.99 24.76 -96.04
C PRO A 18 -15.22 25.63 -96.30
N LYS A 19 -14.98 26.95 -96.20
CA LYS A 19 -15.83 28.02 -96.70
C LYS A 19 -15.99 27.87 -98.22
N VAL A 20 -17.23 27.77 -98.71
CA VAL A 20 -17.53 28.14 -100.10
C VAL A 20 -17.62 29.66 -100.13
N GLY A 21 -16.56 30.29 -100.61
CA GLY A 21 -16.55 31.70 -100.96
C GLY A 21 -17.40 31.90 -102.22
N ILE A 22 -18.26 32.91 -102.17
CA ILE A 22 -18.82 33.54 -103.36
C ILE A 22 -17.78 34.58 -103.79
N PRO A 23 -17.11 34.43 -104.94
CA PRO A 23 -16.32 35.52 -105.50
C PRO A 23 -17.24 36.55 -106.16
N ALA A 24 -17.09 37.79 -105.69
CA ALA A 24 -17.54 38.99 -106.37
C ALA A 24 -16.69 39.22 -107.63
N ALA A 25 -17.21 38.82 -108.79
CA ALA A 25 -16.66 39.17 -110.11
C ALA A 25 -17.70 38.94 -111.22
N ALA A 26 -18.74 39.77 -111.23
CA ALA A 26 -19.26 40.31 -112.47
C ALA A 26 -19.39 41.83 -112.25
N PHE A 27 -18.24 42.42 -111.94
CA PHE A 27 -18.03 43.85 -112.08
C PHE A 27 -18.18 44.21 -113.55
N ASP A 28 -18.99 45.24 -113.78
CA ASP A 28 -18.54 46.41 -114.51
C ASP A 28 -18.19 46.21 -115.99
N THR A 29 -19.18 46.49 -116.83
CA THR A 29 -18.92 47.25 -118.04
C THR A 29 -19.81 48.48 -118.03
N GLY A 30 -19.32 49.54 -117.40
CA GLY A 30 -18.88 50.74 -118.12
C GLY A 30 -19.79 51.22 -119.25
N GLY A 31 -20.45 52.33 -118.99
CA GLY A 31 -21.18 53.11 -119.97
C GLY A 31 -20.28 53.78 -121.02
N ALA A 32 -20.73 53.70 -122.27
CA ALA A 32 -20.53 54.62 -123.38
C ALA A 32 -21.38 54.06 -124.53
N ALA A 33 -22.00 54.80 -125.44
CA ALA A 33 -22.32 56.19 -125.57
C ALA A 33 -23.31 56.23 -126.74
N LEU A 34 -24.33 57.09 -126.63
CA LEU A 34 -24.93 57.91 -127.70
C LEU A 34 -25.36 57.27 -129.04
N GLN A 35 -26.63 57.50 -129.35
CA GLN A 35 -27.35 57.35 -130.64
C GLN A 35 -27.91 55.97 -131.01
N LYS A 36 -29.12 55.69 -130.51
CA LYS A 36 -30.32 55.47 -131.35
C LYS A 36 -31.59 55.50 -130.47
N LEU A 37 -32.39 56.54 -130.66
CA LEU A 37 -33.67 56.81 -130.00
C LEU A 37 -34.81 56.09 -130.74
N GLY A 38 -35.60 55.31 -130.01
CA GLY A 38 -36.89 54.76 -130.48
C GLY A 38 -37.10 53.30 -130.05
N GLU A 39 -38.03 53.06 -129.11
CA GLU A 39 -38.60 51.74 -128.71
C GLU A 39 -37.89 50.91 -127.60
N THR A 40 -38.01 51.28 -126.32
CA THR A 40 -37.95 50.32 -125.17
C THR A 40 -38.54 50.91 -123.87
N GLY A 41 -39.80 50.60 -123.54
CA GLY A 41 -40.48 51.09 -122.33
C GLY A 41 -41.31 50.05 -121.54
N MET A 42 -41.36 48.78 -122.00
CA MET A 42 -42.22 47.74 -121.41
C MET A 42 -41.51 46.64 -120.60
N GLN A 43 -40.16 46.56 -120.57
CA GLN A 43 -39.42 45.49 -119.87
C GLN A 43 -39.07 45.81 -118.39
N VAL A 44 -39.01 47.08 -118.00
CA VAL A 44 -38.63 47.49 -116.64
C VAL A 44 -39.72 47.20 -115.59
N ALA A 45 -40.98 47.04 -116.00
CA ALA A 45 -42.09 46.72 -115.10
C ALA A 45 -42.14 45.24 -114.70
N THR A 46 -41.62 44.33 -115.53
CA THR A 46 -41.65 42.88 -115.30
C THR A 46 -40.50 42.42 -114.41
N ASP A 47 -39.31 43.02 -114.56
CA ASP A 47 -38.15 42.72 -113.70
C ASP A 47 -38.37 43.22 -112.26
N LEU A 48 -39.02 44.36 -112.06
CA LEU A 48 -39.35 44.88 -110.73
C LEU A 48 -40.31 43.96 -109.94
N LEU A 49 -41.25 43.31 -110.63
CA LEU A 49 -42.17 42.35 -110.02
C LEU A 49 -41.48 41.02 -109.68
N ASN A 50 -40.54 40.56 -110.49
CA ASN A 50 -39.75 39.35 -110.21
C ASN A 50 -38.72 39.58 -109.09
N GLU A 51 -38.12 40.77 -109.00
CA GLU A 51 -37.24 41.18 -107.89
C GLU A 51 -38.00 41.23 -106.56
N GLN A 52 -39.22 41.78 -106.55
CA GLN A 52 -40.10 41.79 -105.36
C GLN A 52 -40.52 40.38 -104.92
N GLN A 53 -40.80 39.47 -105.86
CA GLN A 53 -41.13 38.08 -105.52
C GLN A 53 -39.95 37.34 -104.89
N ARG A 54 -38.73 37.56 -105.38
CA ARG A 54 -37.51 36.98 -104.80
C ARG A 54 -37.21 37.54 -103.40
N GLN A 55 -37.35 38.85 -103.19
CA GLN A 55 -37.17 39.46 -101.87
C GLN A 55 -38.17 38.89 -100.86
N LYS A 56 -39.43 38.71 -101.26
CA LYS A 56 -40.47 38.10 -100.42
C LYS A 56 -40.18 36.63 -100.11
N GLU A 57 -39.63 35.88 -101.07
CA GLU A 57 -39.25 34.48 -100.85
C GLU A 57 -38.04 34.35 -99.89
N GLU A 58 -37.05 35.25 -99.97
CA GLU A 58 -35.92 35.30 -99.03
C GLU A 58 -36.35 35.71 -97.62
N GLU A 59 -37.27 36.67 -97.51
CA GLU A 59 -37.89 37.08 -96.24
C GLU A 59 -38.68 35.92 -95.60
N ASP A 60 -39.48 35.20 -96.39
CA ASP A 60 -40.21 33.99 -95.96
C ASP A 60 -39.27 32.89 -95.42
N ARG A 61 -38.13 32.65 -96.11
CA ARG A 61 -37.10 31.68 -95.67
C ARG A 61 -36.38 32.14 -94.40
N SER A 62 -36.15 33.44 -94.26
CA SER A 62 -35.58 34.05 -93.05
C SER A 62 -36.52 33.87 -91.85
N HIS A 63 -37.82 34.16 -92.02
CA HIS A 63 -38.84 33.93 -90.99
C HIS A 63 -38.93 32.46 -90.56
N ALA A 64 -38.91 31.53 -91.51
CA ALA A 64 -38.87 30.10 -91.20
C ALA A 64 -37.59 29.69 -90.43
N THR A 65 -36.45 30.30 -90.74
CA THR A 65 -35.19 30.03 -90.02
C THR A 65 -35.23 30.58 -88.60
N VAL A 66 -35.72 31.81 -88.41
CA VAL A 66 -35.93 32.40 -87.08
C VAL A 66 -36.91 31.56 -86.27
N ALA A 67 -38.00 31.07 -86.88
CA ALA A 67 -38.96 30.19 -86.21
C ALA A 67 -38.30 28.90 -85.70
N VAL A 68 -37.35 28.30 -86.45
CA VAL A 68 -36.58 27.13 -86.02
C VAL A 68 -35.65 27.45 -84.85
N ILE A 69 -34.97 28.59 -84.87
CA ILE A 69 -34.09 29.01 -83.76
C ILE A 69 -34.92 29.29 -82.51
N THR A 70 -36.03 30.02 -82.64
CA THR A 70 -36.95 30.31 -81.54
C THR A 70 -37.56 29.03 -80.97
N HIS A 71 -37.93 28.07 -81.83
CA HIS A 71 -38.43 26.76 -81.40
C HIS A 71 -37.36 25.99 -80.62
N GLN A 72 -36.09 26.06 -81.03
CA GLN A 72 -34.98 25.45 -80.31
C GLN A 72 -34.80 26.02 -78.91
N SER A 73 -34.81 27.35 -78.74
CA SER A 73 -34.72 27.98 -77.42
C SER A 73 -35.93 27.62 -76.55
N ALA A 74 -37.14 27.72 -77.10
CA ALA A 74 -38.37 27.40 -76.36
C ALA A 74 -38.45 25.91 -75.94
N ALA A 75 -37.88 25.00 -76.74
CA ALA A 75 -37.77 23.59 -76.36
C ALA A 75 -36.79 23.36 -75.22
N GLN A 76 -35.71 24.14 -75.14
CA GLN A 76 -34.77 24.12 -74.01
C GLN A 76 -35.42 24.69 -72.74
N ASP A 77 -36.12 25.81 -72.85
CA ASP A 77 -36.86 26.42 -71.73
C ASP A 77 -37.92 25.45 -71.18
N ALA A 78 -38.66 24.76 -72.06
CA ALA A 78 -39.62 23.73 -71.66
C ALA A 78 -38.94 22.55 -70.94
N LEU A 79 -37.75 22.13 -71.41
CA LEU A 79 -36.98 21.07 -70.77
C LEU A 79 -36.49 21.48 -69.37
N ASP A 80 -35.94 22.69 -69.24
CA ASP A 80 -35.43 23.20 -67.97
C ASP A 80 -36.56 23.47 -66.97
N GLY A 81 -37.71 23.95 -67.43
CA GLY A 81 -38.93 24.05 -66.62
C GLY A 81 -39.38 22.69 -66.07
N VAL A 82 -39.39 21.64 -66.90
CA VAL A 82 -39.71 20.27 -66.44
C VAL A 82 -38.66 19.75 -65.44
N LYS A 83 -37.37 20.06 -65.64
CA LYS A 83 -36.32 19.70 -64.67
C LYS A 83 -36.53 20.38 -63.32
N GLU A 84 -36.87 21.67 -63.32
CA GLU A 84 -37.15 22.44 -62.11
C GLU A 84 -38.36 21.87 -61.37
N GLN A 85 -39.44 21.55 -62.09
CA GLN A 85 -40.64 20.92 -61.50
C GLN A 85 -40.37 19.54 -60.89
N ILE A 86 -39.44 18.76 -61.46
CA ILE A 86 -38.97 17.50 -60.85
C ILE A 86 -38.16 17.80 -59.59
N ALA A 87 -37.29 18.81 -59.62
CA ALA A 87 -36.44 19.17 -58.49
C ALA A 87 -37.22 19.75 -57.30
N THR A 88 -38.29 20.51 -57.57
CA THR A 88 -39.18 21.07 -56.55
C THR A 88 -40.23 20.06 -56.07
N GLY A 89 -40.38 18.92 -56.75
CA GLY A 89 -41.35 17.87 -56.41
C GLY A 89 -42.77 18.14 -56.89
N GLU A 90 -42.98 19.15 -57.76
CA GLU A 90 -44.28 19.48 -58.34
C GLU A 90 -44.82 18.38 -59.27
N ILE A 91 -43.93 17.66 -59.96
CA ILE A 91 -44.29 16.51 -60.80
C ILE A 91 -43.46 15.28 -60.46
N THR A 92 -44.06 14.10 -60.63
CA THR A 92 -43.33 12.83 -60.50
C THR A 92 -42.54 12.52 -61.75
N ARG A 93 -41.43 11.78 -61.61
CA ARG A 93 -40.56 11.35 -62.71
C ARG A 93 -41.31 10.60 -63.81
N ASP A 94 -42.32 9.80 -63.44
CA ASP A 94 -43.14 9.05 -64.41
C ASP A 94 -44.03 9.95 -65.27
N LYS A 95 -44.41 11.12 -64.75
CA LYS A 95 -45.23 12.11 -65.46
C LYS A 95 -44.41 13.10 -66.28
N ALA A 96 -43.10 13.22 -66.02
CA ALA A 96 -42.22 14.16 -66.70
C ALA A 96 -42.22 14.04 -68.25
N PRO A 97 -42.21 12.84 -68.86
CA PRO A 97 -42.37 12.67 -70.30
C PRO A 97 -43.67 13.29 -70.85
N GLN A 98 -44.78 13.07 -70.15
CA GLN A 98 -46.10 13.56 -70.56
C GLN A 98 -46.23 15.09 -70.41
N THR A 99 -45.70 15.63 -69.31
CA THR A 99 -45.64 17.08 -69.08
C THR A 99 -44.79 17.78 -70.14
N PHE A 100 -43.62 17.22 -70.47
CA PHE A 100 -42.75 17.75 -71.52
C PHE A 100 -43.41 17.71 -72.90
N SER A 101 -44.03 16.59 -73.29
CA SER A 101 -44.77 16.51 -74.56
C SER A 101 -45.92 17.50 -74.66
N SER A 102 -46.62 17.75 -73.55
CA SER A 102 -47.71 18.73 -73.50
C SER A 102 -47.19 20.16 -73.70
N ALA A 103 -46.11 20.52 -73.00
CA ALA A 103 -45.43 21.81 -73.18
C ALA A 103 -44.91 22.00 -74.62
N MET A 104 -44.34 20.95 -75.22
CA MET A 104 -43.86 21.00 -76.60
C MET A 104 -44.97 21.19 -77.64
N SER A 105 -46.18 20.66 -77.40
CA SER A 105 -47.32 20.90 -78.29
C SER A 105 -47.71 22.39 -78.35
N GLU A 106 -47.64 23.09 -77.23
CA GLU A 106 -47.88 24.53 -77.18
C GLU A 106 -46.76 25.31 -77.89
N VAL A 107 -45.51 24.93 -77.63
CA VAL A 107 -44.33 25.54 -78.27
C VAL A 107 -44.39 25.37 -79.79
N ARG A 108 -44.70 24.16 -80.27
CA ARG A 108 -44.87 23.86 -81.71
C ARG A 108 -45.94 24.73 -82.35
N THR A 109 -47.10 24.88 -81.71
CA THR A 109 -48.21 25.70 -82.23
C THR A 109 -47.80 27.17 -82.37
N LYS A 110 -47.13 27.72 -81.34
CA LYS A 110 -46.62 29.10 -81.33
C LYS A 110 -45.50 29.33 -82.36
N SER A 111 -44.58 28.38 -82.51
CA SER A 111 -43.50 28.50 -83.50
C SER A 111 -44.00 28.36 -84.94
N MET A 112 -45.01 27.53 -85.19
CA MET A 112 -45.54 27.29 -86.54
C MET A 112 -46.35 28.46 -87.10
N SER A 113 -46.96 29.29 -86.25
CA SER A 113 -47.72 30.47 -86.70
C SER A 113 -46.86 31.53 -87.40
N GLY A 114 -45.54 31.54 -87.13
CA GLY A 114 -44.57 32.42 -87.79
C GLY A 114 -43.98 31.87 -89.09
N VAL A 115 -44.41 30.68 -89.53
CA VAL A 115 -43.87 30.01 -90.74
C VAL A 115 -44.84 30.16 -91.92
N PRO A 116 -44.37 30.67 -93.08
CA PRO A 116 -45.15 30.73 -94.31
C PRO A 116 -45.68 29.35 -94.73
N GLU A 117 -46.90 29.31 -95.26
CA GLU A 117 -47.65 28.07 -95.52
C GLU A 117 -46.88 27.04 -96.36
N TRP A 118 -46.14 27.50 -97.35
CA TRP A 118 -45.35 26.66 -98.25
C TRP A 118 -44.06 26.09 -97.61
N LEU A 119 -43.59 26.66 -96.49
CA LEU A 119 -42.40 26.20 -95.74
C LEU A 119 -42.75 25.40 -94.48
N ARG A 120 -44.03 25.34 -94.07
CA ARG A 120 -44.46 24.67 -92.82
C ARG A 120 -44.03 23.21 -92.74
N ALA A 121 -44.10 22.46 -93.84
CA ALA A 121 -43.69 21.06 -93.87
C ALA A 121 -42.18 20.88 -93.56
N GLN A 122 -41.33 21.75 -94.14
CA GLN A 122 -39.89 21.69 -93.93
C GLN A 122 -39.50 22.16 -92.52
N ALA A 123 -40.16 23.20 -92.00
CA ALA A 123 -39.96 23.67 -90.62
C ALA A 123 -40.43 22.62 -89.59
N GLY A 124 -41.55 21.93 -89.85
CA GLY A 124 -42.08 20.87 -88.98
C GLY A 124 -41.11 19.72 -88.74
N ILE A 125 -40.38 19.27 -89.77
CA ILE A 125 -39.34 18.24 -89.64
C ILE A 125 -38.20 18.72 -88.72
N ARG A 126 -37.79 20.00 -88.86
CA ARG A 126 -36.73 20.56 -88.01
C ARG A 126 -37.18 20.72 -86.56
N PHE A 127 -38.44 21.10 -86.32
CA PHE A 127 -39.03 21.18 -84.98
C PHE A 127 -39.05 19.79 -84.32
N GLU A 128 -39.50 18.77 -85.04
CA GLU A 128 -39.50 17.39 -84.54
C GLU A 128 -38.09 16.91 -84.15
N GLY A 129 -37.06 17.22 -84.96
CA GLY A 129 -35.68 16.88 -84.62
C GLY A 129 -35.10 17.64 -83.41
N VAL A 130 -35.64 18.81 -83.08
CA VAL A 130 -35.31 19.55 -81.84
C VAL A 130 -36.02 18.91 -80.64
N GLU A 131 -37.32 18.65 -80.76
CA GLU A 131 -38.15 18.02 -79.74
C GLU A 131 -37.60 16.64 -79.33
N GLN A 132 -37.22 15.80 -80.30
CA GLN A 132 -36.63 14.49 -80.03
C GLN A 132 -35.31 14.59 -79.25
N ARG A 133 -34.44 15.56 -79.59
CA ARG A 133 -33.17 15.77 -78.85
C ARG A 133 -33.40 16.22 -77.41
N ALA A 134 -34.35 17.12 -77.19
CA ALA A 134 -34.70 17.57 -75.85
C ALA A 134 -35.31 16.43 -75.02
N MET A 135 -36.16 15.58 -75.62
CA MET A 135 -36.71 14.39 -74.98
C MET A 135 -35.64 13.35 -74.62
N ILE A 136 -34.66 13.12 -75.49
CA ILE A 136 -33.49 12.27 -75.19
C ILE A 136 -32.72 12.83 -73.99
N GLY A 137 -32.54 14.16 -73.92
CA GLY A 137 -31.91 14.84 -72.79
C GLY A 137 -32.68 14.65 -71.48
N LEU A 138 -34.01 14.74 -71.50
CA LEU A 138 -34.87 14.47 -70.35
C LEU A 138 -34.75 13.03 -69.87
N ASN A 139 -34.86 12.06 -70.79
CA ASN A 139 -34.76 10.64 -70.46
C ASN A 139 -33.39 10.30 -69.84
N HIS A 140 -32.30 10.88 -70.36
CA HIS A 140 -30.97 10.68 -69.80
C HIS A 140 -30.85 11.18 -68.34
N LEU A 141 -31.46 12.32 -68.03
CA LEU A 141 -31.50 12.86 -66.67
C LEU A 141 -32.32 11.96 -65.73
N LEU A 142 -33.50 11.49 -66.18
CA LEU A 142 -34.34 10.57 -65.41
C LEU A 142 -33.63 9.25 -65.13
N GLU A 143 -32.92 8.69 -66.11
CA GLU A 143 -32.07 7.51 -65.94
C GLU A 143 -30.88 7.75 -64.98
N GLY A 144 -30.29 8.94 -65.00
CA GLY A 144 -29.23 9.34 -64.07
C GLY A 144 -29.71 9.38 -62.62
N GLN A 145 -30.86 10.01 -62.36
CA GLN A 145 -31.47 10.06 -61.02
C GLN A 145 -31.91 8.67 -60.53
N ARG A 146 -32.50 7.86 -61.40
CA ARG A 146 -32.89 6.48 -61.07
C ARG A 146 -31.68 5.64 -60.65
N ARG A 147 -30.54 5.79 -61.35
CA ARG A 147 -29.29 5.10 -60.98
C ARG A 147 -28.78 5.51 -59.60
N GLN A 148 -28.83 6.81 -59.28
CA GLN A 148 -28.42 7.31 -57.96
C GLN A 148 -29.29 6.78 -56.82
N GLU A 149 -30.61 6.74 -57.01
CA GLU A 149 -31.54 6.19 -56.03
C GLU A 149 -31.29 4.70 -55.76
N LEU A 150 -31.09 3.91 -56.82
CA LEU A 150 -30.76 2.49 -56.68
C LEU A 150 -29.42 2.26 -55.96
N ALA A 151 -28.42 3.13 -56.20
CA ALA A 151 -27.15 3.09 -55.46
C ALA A 151 -27.36 3.39 -53.97
N GLY A 152 -28.17 4.40 -53.64
CA GLY A 152 -28.53 4.74 -52.25
C GLY A 152 -29.30 3.62 -51.54
N ASN A 153 -30.24 2.98 -52.23
CA ASN A 153 -30.99 1.84 -51.70
C ASN A 153 -30.07 0.64 -51.41
N LEU A 154 -29.12 0.35 -52.31
CA LEU A 154 -28.15 -0.72 -52.12
C LEU A 154 -27.24 -0.44 -50.90
N GLU A 155 -26.83 0.81 -50.71
CA GLU A 155 -26.06 1.24 -49.53
C GLU A 155 -26.88 1.10 -48.23
N PHE A 156 -28.15 1.48 -48.24
CA PHE A 156 -29.04 1.28 -47.10
C PHE A 156 -29.22 -0.21 -46.74
N ILE A 157 -29.41 -1.07 -47.75
CA ILE A 157 -29.48 -2.53 -47.57
C ILE A 157 -28.18 -3.05 -46.95
N ARG A 158 -27.02 -2.64 -47.50
CA ARG A 158 -25.70 -2.99 -46.98
C ARG A 158 -25.58 -2.65 -45.49
N ASP A 159 -25.90 -1.41 -45.13
CA ASP A 159 -25.73 -0.93 -43.76
C ASP A 159 -26.69 -1.61 -42.78
N THR A 160 -27.91 -1.93 -43.22
CA THR A 160 -28.89 -2.65 -42.41
C THR A 160 -28.43 -4.08 -42.15
N MET A 161 -28.04 -4.80 -43.21
CA MET A 161 -27.55 -6.17 -43.11
C MET A 161 -26.23 -6.26 -42.33
N ALA A 162 -25.33 -5.27 -42.45
CA ALA A 162 -24.11 -5.20 -41.63
C ALA A 162 -24.42 -5.09 -40.13
N LYS A 163 -25.46 -4.33 -39.77
CA LYS A 163 -25.92 -4.24 -38.36
C LYS A 163 -26.51 -5.55 -37.87
N ASP A 164 -27.27 -6.24 -38.72
CA ASP A 164 -27.85 -7.55 -38.37
C ASP A 164 -26.77 -8.62 -38.20
N ALA A 165 -25.73 -8.60 -39.04
CA ALA A 165 -24.55 -9.47 -38.90
C ALA A 165 -23.77 -9.22 -37.59
N GLY A 166 -23.89 -8.02 -37.01
CA GLY A 166 -23.29 -7.67 -35.72
C GLY A 166 -24.02 -8.25 -34.51
N ARG A 167 -25.18 -8.87 -34.66
CA ARG A 167 -25.98 -9.41 -33.55
C ARG A 167 -25.44 -10.76 -33.06
N PRO A 168 -25.52 -11.07 -31.75
CA PRO A 168 -25.15 -12.39 -31.24
C PRO A 168 -26.01 -13.50 -31.89
N GLY A 169 -25.35 -14.55 -32.39
CA GLY A 169 -26.03 -15.69 -33.02
C GLY A 169 -26.51 -15.45 -34.45
N ALA A 170 -26.16 -14.33 -35.08
CA ALA A 170 -26.49 -14.06 -36.48
C ALA A 170 -25.87 -15.10 -37.42
N ASP A 171 -26.66 -15.55 -38.40
CA ASP A 171 -26.18 -16.41 -39.48
C ASP A 171 -25.51 -15.56 -40.57
N ILE A 172 -24.19 -15.44 -40.44
CA ILE A 172 -23.35 -14.61 -41.31
C ILE A 172 -23.36 -15.12 -42.77
N ASP A 173 -23.46 -16.44 -42.98
CA ASP A 173 -23.50 -17.01 -44.33
C ASP A 173 -24.80 -16.60 -45.04
N THR A 174 -25.94 -16.70 -44.34
CA THR A 174 -27.24 -16.26 -44.87
C THR A 174 -27.25 -14.75 -45.18
N ILE A 175 -26.78 -13.92 -44.25
CA ILE A 175 -26.76 -12.46 -44.44
C ILE A 175 -25.85 -12.04 -45.61
N ASN A 176 -24.70 -12.69 -45.77
CA ASN A 176 -23.79 -12.42 -46.90
C ASN A 176 -24.44 -12.81 -48.24
N ASN A 177 -25.13 -13.95 -48.29
CA ASN A 177 -25.79 -14.42 -49.50
C ASN A 177 -26.96 -13.50 -49.91
N GLU A 178 -27.76 -13.02 -48.95
CA GLU A 178 -28.83 -12.06 -49.20
C GLU A 178 -28.30 -10.74 -49.76
N PHE A 179 -27.22 -10.22 -49.18
CA PHE A 179 -26.57 -9.02 -49.70
C PHE A 179 -25.99 -9.24 -51.10
N GLU A 180 -25.35 -10.39 -51.35
CA GLU A 180 -24.81 -10.72 -52.67
C GLU A 180 -25.91 -10.73 -53.74
N GLN A 181 -27.08 -11.30 -53.43
CA GLN A 181 -28.23 -11.28 -54.34
C GLN A 181 -28.73 -9.86 -54.59
N ALA A 182 -28.89 -9.05 -53.53
CA ALA A 182 -29.30 -7.65 -53.65
C ALA A 182 -28.30 -6.82 -54.47
N ALA A 183 -27.00 -7.00 -54.23
CA ALA A 183 -25.93 -6.30 -54.94
C ALA A 183 -25.86 -6.69 -56.42
N LYS A 184 -26.06 -7.99 -56.76
CA LYS A 184 -26.12 -8.45 -58.16
C LYS A 184 -27.37 -7.96 -58.89
N ALA A 185 -28.50 -7.83 -58.19
CA ALA A 185 -29.75 -7.36 -58.79
C ALA A 185 -29.76 -5.84 -59.00
N LEU A 186 -29.36 -5.07 -57.98
CA LEU A 186 -29.44 -3.60 -57.96
C LEU A 186 -28.19 -2.93 -58.52
N GLY A 187 -27.01 -3.53 -58.35
CA GLY A 187 -25.73 -2.92 -58.74
C GLY A 187 -25.64 -2.55 -60.23
N PRO A 188 -25.93 -3.47 -61.16
CA PRO A 188 -25.94 -3.15 -62.59
C PRO A 188 -26.98 -2.08 -62.96
N GLN A 189 -28.17 -2.13 -62.33
CA GLN A 189 -29.24 -1.16 -62.57
C GLN A 189 -28.91 0.23 -62.00
N ALA A 190 -28.08 0.29 -60.96
CA ALA A 190 -27.51 1.51 -60.39
C ALA A 190 -26.32 2.07 -61.21
N GLY A 191 -25.90 1.39 -62.28
CA GLY A 191 -24.76 1.79 -63.10
C GLY A 191 -23.39 1.44 -62.49
N ILE A 192 -23.35 0.52 -61.53
CA ILE A 192 -22.09 0.02 -60.94
C ILE A 192 -21.50 -1.06 -61.85
N ALA A 193 -20.22 -0.94 -62.19
CA ALA A 193 -19.50 -1.93 -62.99
C ALA A 193 -19.38 -3.28 -62.24
N ALA A 194 -19.38 -4.39 -62.99
CA ALA A 194 -19.45 -5.74 -62.42
C ALA A 194 -18.27 -6.08 -61.47
N ASP A 195 -17.07 -5.58 -61.78
CA ASP A 195 -15.87 -5.70 -60.93
C ASP A 195 -16.05 -4.98 -59.59
N LYS A 196 -16.68 -3.80 -59.60
CA LYS A 196 -16.98 -3.03 -58.39
C LYS A 196 -18.08 -3.67 -57.55
N VAL A 197 -19.08 -4.29 -58.18
CA VAL A 197 -20.10 -5.09 -57.46
C VAL A 197 -19.46 -6.30 -56.77
N GLY A 198 -18.57 -7.02 -57.47
CA GLY A 198 -17.83 -8.14 -56.90
C GLY A 198 -17.00 -7.73 -55.68
N LYS A 199 -16.28 -6.60 -55.80
CA LYS A 199 -15.50 -6.04 -54.68
C LYS A 199 -16.40 -5.62 -53.50
N LEU A 200 -17.54 -4.98 -53.77
CA LEU A 200 -18.50 -4.57 -52.73
C LEU A 200 -19.00 -5.77 -51.91
N VAL A 201 -19.35 -6.87 -52.58
CA VAL A 201 -19.79 -8.11 -51.93
C VAL A 201 -18.66 -8.72 -51.10
N GLN A 202 -17.44 -8.76 -51.64
CA GLN A 202 -16.28 -9.30 -50.94
C GLN A 202 -15.94 -8.47 -49.68
N ASP A 203 -15.91 -7.14 -49.80
CA ASP A 203 -15.64 -6.23 -48.68
C ASP A 203 -16.71 -6.38 -47.57
N PHE A 204 -17.97 -6.55 -47.95
CA PHE A 204 -19.08 -6.81 -47.02
C PHE A 204 -18.90 -8.14 -46.28
N ARG A 205 -18.64 -9.23 -47.02
CA ARG A 205 -18.40 -10.58 -46.45
C ARG A 205 -17.22 -10.58 -45.49
N ASP A 206 -16.09 -10.00 -45.92
CA ASP A 206 -14.88 -9.91 -45.11
C ASP A 206 -15.09 -9.03 -43.87
N GLY A 207 -15.96 -8.00 -43.96
CA GLY A 207 -16.35 -7.14 -42.84
C GLY A 207 -17.15 -7.91 -41.79
N ASN A 208 -18.18 -8.65 -42.23
CA ASN A 208 -19.06 -9.40 -41.33
C ASN A 208 -18.32 -10.52 -40.60
N TRP A 209 -17.51 -11.32 -41.30
CA TRP A 209 -16.71 -12.37 -40.66
C TRP A 209 -15.70 -11.81 -39.68
N PHE A 210 -15.11 -10.66 -39.98
CA PHE A 210 -14.15 -10.03 -39.08
C PHE A 210 -14.82 -9.52 -37.81
N ASN A 211 -15.99 -8.89 -37.94
CA ASN A 211 -16.78 -8.41 -36.81
C ASN A 211 -17.25 -9.57 -35.93
N GLN A 212 -17.76 -10.65 -36.53
CA GLN A 212 -18.18 -11.84 -35.79
C GLN A 212 -16.99 -12.47 -35.03
N ALA A 213 -15.83 -12.59 -35.68
CA ALA A 213 -14.64 -13.13 -35.03
C ALA A 213 -14.18 -12.22 -33.88
N LYS A 214 -14.18 -10.90 -34.07
CA LYS A 214 -13.87 -9.92 -33.02
C LYS A 214 -14.81 -10.01 -31.82
N ILE A 215 -16.11 -10.19 -32.05
CA ILE A 215 -17.09 -10.42 -30.97
C ILE A 215 -16.75 -11.71 -30.22
N ARG A 216 -16.47 -12.81 -30.93
CA ARG A 216 -16.08 -14.08 -30.31
C ARG A 216 -14.80 -13.96 -29.47
N ALA A 217 -13.77 -13.26 -29.95
CA ALA A 217 -12.56 -12.97 -29.15
C ALA A 217 -12.90 -12.20 -27.87
N THR A 218 -13.80 -11.21 -27.98
CA THR A 218 -14.21 -10.38 -26.85
C THR A 218 -14.98 -11.20 -25.80
N VAL A 219 -15.88 -12.09 -26.23
CA VAL A 219 -16.63 -12.99 -25.33
C VAL A 219 -15.70 -14.00 -24.68
N SER A 220 -14.72 -14.51 -25.42
CA SER A 220 -13.76 -15.53 -24.94
C SER A 220 -12.69 -14.97 -24.01
N ARG A 221 -12.56 -13.64 -23.85
CA ARG A 221 -11.44 -12.97 -23.15
C ARG A 221 -11.14 -13.44 -21.72
N SER A 222 -12.11 -14.09 -21.07
CA SER A 222 -12.00 -14.58 -19.68
C SER A 222 -11.87 -16.10 -19.57
N ASN A 223 -11.82 -16.83 -20.68
CA ASN A 223 -11.74 -18.29 -20.71
C ASN A 223 -10.56 -18.75 -21.56
N LEU A 224 -9.63 -19.47 -20.95
CA LEU A 224 -8.41 -19.95 -21.58
C LEU A 224 -8.70 -20.98 -22.69
N ASP A 225 -9.69 -21.85 -22.48
CA ASP A 225 -10.04 -22.91 -23.43
C ASP A 225 -10.67 -22.30 -24.69
N ASP A 226 -11.57 -21.31 -24.53
CA ASP A 226 -12.21 -20.61 -25.65
C ASP A 226 -11.20 -19.81 -26.47
N LEU A 227 -10.23 -19.15 -25.82
CA LEU A 227 -9.14 -18.44 -26.51
C LEU A 227 -8.21 -19.40 -27.26
N THR A 228 -7.94 -20.58 -26.68
CA THR A 228 -7.13 -21.62 -27.32
C THR A 228 -7.84 -22.20 -28.55
N ALA A 229 -9.14 -22.46 -28.43
CA ALA A 229 -9.98 -22.88 -29.56
C ALA A 229 -10.01 -21.80 -30.65
N MET A 230 -10.11 -20.53 -30.28
CA MET A 230 -10.11 -19.43 -31.23
C MET A 230 -8.75 -19.24 -31.92
N GLU A 231 -7.63 -19.42 -31.22
CA GLU A 231 -6.30 -19.43 -31.84
C GLU A 231 -6.21 -20.53 -32.90
N ARG A 232 -6.69 -21.74 -32.58
CA ARG A 232 -6.77 -22.84 -33.54
C ARG A 232 -7.62 -22.45 -34.76
N ASP A 233 -8.81 -21.89 -34.55
CA ASP A 233 -9.72 -21.51 -35.63
C ASP A 233 -9.16 -20.44 -36.58
N LEU A 234 -8.21 -19.63 -36.10
CA LEU A 234 -7.54 -18.58 -36.88
C LEU A 234 -6.24 -19.04 -37.56
N LYS A 235 -5.62 -20.13 -37.10
CA LYS A 235 -4.26 -20.54 -37.51
C LYS A 235 -4.19 -21.90 -38.19
N SER A 236 -5.00 -22.87 -37.74
CA SER A 236 -4.99 -24.24 -38.25
C SER A 236 -5.53 -24.30 -39.67
N GLY A 237 -5.02 -25.19 -40.54
CA GLY A 237 -5.45 -25.27 -41.94
C GLY A 237 -6.93 -25.65 -42.11
N ASP A 238 -7.48 -26.39 -41.15
CA ASP A 238 -8.89 -26.76 -40.98
C ASP A 238 -9.70 -25.75 -40.14
N GLY A 239 -9.08 -24.64 -39.74
CA GLY A 239 -9.65 -23.66 -38.82
C GLY A 239 -10.87 -22.95 -39.39
N PHE A 240 -11.87 -22.70 -38.53
CA PHE A 240 -13.15 -22.11 -38.92
C PHE A 240 -13.00 -20.80 -39.71
N TYR A 241 -12.00 -19.96 -39.42
CA TYR A 241 -11.81 -18.67 -40.10
C TYR A 241 -10.86 -18.69 -41.30
N MET A 242 -10.25 -19.84 -41.62
CA MET A 242 -9.23 -19.91 -42.68
C MET A 242 -9.74 -19.55 -44.07
N SER A 243 -10.93 -20.01 -44.43
CA SER A 243 -11.58 -19.70 -45.72
C SER A 243 -12.46 -18.45 -45.66
N ARG A 244 -12.66 -17.87 -44.47
CA ARG A 244 -13.61 -16.77 -44.21
C ARG A 244 -12.97 -15.41 -44.00
N LEU A 245 -11.68 -15.38 -43.66
CA LEU A 245 -10.91 -14.15 -43.43
C LEU A 245 -9.62 -14.18 -44.24
N ASN A 246 -9.14 -12.99 -44.64
CA ASN A 246 -7.81 -12.85 -45.24
C ASN A 246 -6.68 -12.91 -44.17
N ALA A 247 -5.44 -13.02 -44.64
CA ALA A 247 -4.28 -13.20 -43.76
C ALA A 247 -4.07 -12.04 -42.78
N ASP A 248 -4.21 -10.79 -43.24
CA ASP A 248 -4.00 -9.59 -42.40
C ASP A 248 -5.02 -9.52 -41.26
N LYS A 249 -6.30 -9.76 -41.55
CA LYS A 249 -7.37 -9.75 -40.55
C LYS A 249 -7.18 -10.88 -39.53
N ARG A 250 -6.75 -12.07 -39.96
CA ARG A 250 -6.41 -13.16 -39.02
C ARG A 250 -5.23 -12.80 -38.13
N ALA A 251 -4.18 -12.15 -38.66
CA ALA A 251 -3.04 -11.72 -37.87
C ALA A 251 -3.43 -10.71 -36.77
N VAL A 252 -4.30 -9.75 -37.09
CA VAL A 252 -4.82 -8.77 -36.10
C VAL A 252 -5.60 -9.47 -34.97
N LEU A 253 -6.45 -10.44 -35.31
CA LEU A 253 -7.21 -11.22 -34.32
C LEU A 253 -6.31 -12.14 -33.48
N LEU A 254 -5.33 -12.79 -34.10
CA LEU A 254 -4.36 -13.62 -33.40
C LEU A 254 -3.56 -12.84 -32.36
N ALA A 255 -3.10 -11.62 -32.70
CA ALA A 255 -2.42 -10.76 -31.74
C ALA A 255 -3.32 -10.40 -30.54
N THR A 256 -4.60 -10.16 -30.79
CA THR A 256 -5.59 -9.86 -29.74
C THR A 256 -5.83 -11.07 -28.83
N VAL A 257 -6.03 -12.26 -29.41
CA VAL A 257 -6.22 -13.52 -28.67
C VAL A 257 -4.98 -13.87 -27.85
N ALA A 258 -3.78 -13.73 -28.42
CA ALA A 258 -2.52 -13.98 -27.72
C ALA A 258 -2.34 -13.03 -26.52
N ALA A 259 -2.67 -11.74 -26.68
CA ALA A 259 -2.60 -10.77 -25.58
C ALA A 259 -3.58 -11.10 -24.44
N HIS A 260 -4.81 -11.52 -24.77
CA HIS A 260 -5.78 -11.97 -23.76
C HIS A 260 -5.31 -13.24 -23.03
N ARG A 261 -4.73 -14.20 -23.77
CA ARG A 261 -4.19 -15.43 -23.19
C ARG A 261 -3.05 -15.14 -22.21
N LEU A 262 -2.06 -14.36 -22.65
CA LEU A 262 -0.92 -13.98 -21.81
C LEU A 262 -1.37 -13.29 -20.53
N SER A 263 -2.39 -12.43 -20.60
CA SER A 263 -2.96 -11.75 -19.42
C SER A 263 -3.59 -12.74 -18.43
N LEU A 264 -4.35 -13.74 -18.92
CA LEU A 264 -4.95 -14.78 -18.09
C LEU A 264 -3.90 -15.69 -17.45
N GLU A 265 -2.93 -16.16 -18.24
CA GLU A 265 -1.82 -16.99 -17.76
C GLU A 265 -1.01 -16.24 -16.69
N SER A 266 -0.66 -14.97 -16.95
CA SER A 266 0.04 -14.12 -15.98
C SER A 266 -0.78 -13.93 -14.70
N LYS A 267 -2.10 -13.77 -14.80
CA LYS A 267 -2.99 -13.65 -13.64
C LYS A 267 -2.99 -14.92 -12.80
N VAL A 268 -3.04 -16.10 -13.42
CA VAL A 268 -2.98 -17.39 -12.71
C VAL A 268 -1.63 -17.55 -12.01
N GLN A 269 -0.53 -17.27 -12.71
CA GLN A 269 0.82 -17.34 -12.13
C GLN A 269 0.96 -16.39 -10.93
N HIS A 270 0.56 -15.12 -11.08
CA HIS A 270 0.62 -14.15 -9.99
C HIS A 270 -0.22 -14.56 -8.78
N LEU A 271 -1.37 -15.21 -8.98
CA LEU A 271 -2.16 -15.73 -7.86
C LEU A 271 -1.46 -16.89 -7.15
N SER A 272 -0.75 -17.75 -7.90
CA SER A 272 0.09 -18.81 -7.34
C SER A 272 1.26 -18.23 -6.54
N ASP A 273 2.05 -17.33 -7.14
CA ASP A 273 3.20 -16.69 -6.50
C ASP A 273 2.78 -15.92 -5.23
N ARG A 274 1.62 -15.25 -5.26
CA ARG A 274 1.08 -14.56 -4.09
C ARG A 274 0.71 -15.52 -2.96
N ARG A 275 0.20 -16.72 -3.26
CA ARG A 275 -0.07 -17.76 -2.26
C ARG A 275 1.22 -18.30 -1.67
N GLU A 276 2.23 -18.54 -2.50
CA GLU A 276 3.55 -19.03 -2.04
C GLU A 276 4.23 -18.00 -1.12
N ALA A 277 4.30 -16.73 -1.54
CA ALA A 277 4.88 -15.66 -0.72
C ALA A 277 4.09 -15.40 0.58
N ALA A 278 2.77 -15.65 0.59
CA ALA A 278 1.98 -15.60 1.82
C ALA A 278 2.33 -16.76 2.76
N ALA A 279 2.47 -17.97 2.23
CA ALA A 279 2.86 -19.16 3.00
C ALA A 279 4.26 -19.00 3.61
N GLU A 280 5.24 -18.48 2.85
CA GLU A 280 6.59 -18.17 3.38
C GLU A 280 6.54 -17.21 4.57
N ARG A 281 5.73 -16.14 4.47
CA ARG A 281 5.53 -15.20 5.58
C ARG A 281 4.88 -15.90 6.78
N THR A 282 3.96 -16.83 6.56
CA THR A 282 3.36 -17.63 7.62
C THR A 282 4.40 -18.52 8.31
N ILE A 283 5.30 -19.18 7.57
CA ILE A 283 6.43 -19.91 8.16
C ILE A 283 7.32 -18.99 9.01
N ALA A 284 7.63 -17.79 8.53
CA ALA A 284 8.41 -16.82 9.30
C ALA A 284 7.70 -16.40 10.61
N LYS A 285 6.37 -16.23 10.59
CA LYS A 285 5.57 -15.96 11.81
C LYS A 285 5.61 -17.14 12.78
N ILE A 286 5.53 -18.37 12.28
CA ILE A 286 5.65 -19.56 13.11
C ILE A 286 7.03 -19.61 13.77
N ASP A 287 8.10 -19.36 13.00
CA ASP A 287 9.46 -19.30 13.53
C ASP A 287 9.61 -18.23 14.62
N GLN A 288 8.98 -17.06 14.49
CA GLN A 288 8.94 -16.03 15.53
C GLN A 288 8.18 -16.48 16.77
N GLN A 289 7.04 -17.16 16.60
CA GLN A 289 6.27 -17.70 17.72
C GLN A 289 7.07 -18.75 18.48
N ILE A 290 7.65 -19.72 17.78
CA ILE A 290 8.51 -20.75 18.39
C ILE A 290 9.69 -20.09 19.10
N ALA A 291 10.35 -19.11 18.46
CA ALA A 291 11.49 -18.38 19.04
C ALA A 291 11.13 -17.60 20.32
N SER A 292 9.87 -17.22 20.50
CA SER A 292 9.39 -16.58 21.73
C SER A 292 9.30 -17.55 22.91
N GLY A 293 9.26 -18.86 22.66
CA GLY A 293 9.01 -19.90 23.65
C GLY A 293 7.55 -20.00 24.13
N VAL A 294 6.68 -19.10 23.68
CA VAL A 294 5.26 -19.08 24.03
C VAL A 294 4.50 -20.07 23.14
N PRO A 295 3.71 -21.00 23.72
CA PRO A 295 2.94 -21.95 22.93
C PRO A 295 1.95 -21.24 22.01
N ALA A 296 1.95 -21.61 20.73
CA ALA A 296 0.93 -21.18 19.79
C ALA A 296 -0.44 -21.77 20.16
N THR A 297 -1.51 -20.98 20.02
CA THR A 297 -2.87 -21.43 20.32
C THR A 297 -3.39 -22.39 19.24
N PRO A 298 -4.41 -23.23 19.54
CA PRO A 298 -5.03 -24.09 18.53
C PRO A 298 -5.52 -23.32 17.30
N ASP A 299 -6.11 -22.13 17.49
CA ASP A 299 -6.62 -21.29 16.40
C ASP A 299 -5.50 -20.79 15.49
N MET A 300 -4.34 -20.45 16.06
CA MET A 300 -3.16 -20.06 15.27
C MET A 300 -2.70 -21.21 14.36
N TRP A 301 -2.65 -22.44 14.87
CA TRP A 301 -2.28 -23.61 14.07
C TRP A 301 -3.25 -23.88 12.93
N VAL A 302 -4.56 -23.78 13.17
CA VAL A 302 -5.60 -23.96 12.13
C VAL A 302 -5.46 -22.91 11.03
N GLN A 303 -5.22 -21.65 11.41
CA GLN A 303 -5.00 -20.57 10.44
C GLN A 303 -3.74 -20.82 9.61
N TRP A 304 -2.63 -21.18 10.26
CA TRP A 304 -1.36 -21.41 9.59
C TRP A 304 -1.37 -22.63 8.68
N GLU A 305 -2.09 -23.69 9.05
CA GLU A 305 -2.33 -24.83 8.18
C GLU A 305 -3.10 -24.39 6.93
N THR A 306 -4.14 -23.57 7.10
CA THR A 306 -4.93 -23.07 5.97
C THR A 306 -4.09 -22.22 5.02
N ASP A 307 -3.19 -21.38 5.55
CA ASP A 307 -2.32 -20.50 4.77
C ASP A 307 -1.21 -21.24 4.01
N THR A 308 -0.80 -22.42 4.49
CA THR A 308 0.32 -23.21 3.93
C THR A 308 -0.13 -24.44 3.15
N ARG A 309 -1.40 -24.84 3.25
CA ARG A 309 -1.93 -26.03 2.58
C ARG A 309 -1.93 -25.85 1.06
N GLY A 310 -1.29 -26.80 0.37
CA GLY A 310 -1.23 -26.82 -1.10
C GLY A 310 -0.19 -25.88 -1.70
N THR A 311 0.71 -25.32 -0.87
CA THR A 311 1.91 -24.58 -1.29
C THR A 311 3.16 -25.44 -1.07
N GLU A 312 4.32 -25.01 -1.56
CA GLU A 312 5.58 -25.72 -1.35
C GLU A 312 5.99 -25.73 0.15
N GLN A 313 5.48 -24.77 0.94
CA GLN A 313 5.72 -24.68 2.38
C GLN A 313 4.94 -25.69 3.25
N SER A 314 4.08 -26.53 2.67
CA SER A 314 3.29 -27.52 3.43
C SER A 314 4.15 -28.48 4.28
N GLU A 315 5.32 -28.89 3.78
CA GLU A 315 6.24 -29.75 4.54
C GLU A 315 6.95 -28.98 5.65
N ALA A 316 7.43 -27.77 5.34
CA ALA A 316 8.06 -26.88 6.31
C ALA A 316 7.13 -26.57 7.50
N PHE A 317 5.83 -26.41 7.25
CA PHE A 317 4.81 -26.23 8.30
C PHE A 317 4.76 -27.43 9.27
N ARG A 318 4.70 -28.66 8.75
CA ARG A 318 4.67 -29.88 9.57
C ARG A 318 5.93 -30.04 10.42
N ASP A 319 7.08 -29.63 9.89
CA ASP A 319 8.33 -29.62 10.63
C ASP A 319 8.33 -28.62 11.79
N ARG A 320 7.65 -27.48 11.63
CA ARG A 320 7.52 -26.48 12.69
C ARG A 320 6.60 -26.93 13.82
N ILE A 321 5.57 -27.74 13.55
CA ILE A 321 4.76 -28.37 14.60
C ILE A 321 5.65 -29.23 15.51
N LYS A 322 6.49 -30.09 14.92
CA LYS A 322 7.44 -30.93 15.70
C LYS A 322 8.47 -30.09 16.46
N SER A 323 8.97 -29.02 15.83
CA SER A 323 9.91 -28.09 16.47
C SER A 323 9.28 -27.41 17.69
N GLU A 324 7.99 -27.04 17.62
CA GLU A 324 7.28 -26.47 18.75
C GLU A 324 7.14 -27.49 19.89
N GLU A 325 6.74 -28.73 19.60
CA GLU A 325 6.63 -29.79 20.62
C GLU A 325 7.97 -30.02 21.35
N GLU A 326 9.08 -30.05 20.61
CA GLU A 326 10.43 -30.19 21.16
C GLU A 326 10.79 -29.00 22.07
N VAL A 327 10.55 -27.77 21.59
CA VAL A 327 10.76 -26.53 22.37
C VAL A 327 9.95 -26.55 23.66
N GLN A 328 8.66 -26.87 23.56
CA GLN A 328 7.76 -26.88 24.71
C GLN A 328 8.17 -27.95 25.72
N ARG A 329 8.62 -29.13 25.28
CA ARG A 329 9.15 -30.17 26.17
C ARG A 329 10.42 -29.68 26.88
N LEU A 330 11.36 -29.10 26.15
CA LEU A 330 12.63 -28.63 26.69
C LEU A 330 12.43 -27.53 27.75
N LEU A 331 11.54 -26.56 27.51
CA LEU A 331 11.28 -25.44 28.42
C LEU A 331 10.64 -25.86 29.77
N ARG A 332 10.10 -27.08 29.88
CA ARG A 332 9.57 -27.61 31.16
C ARG A 332 10.66 -28.18 32.06
N GLU A 333 11.81 -28.55 31.49
CA GLU A 333 12.92 -29.10 32.25
C GLU A 333 13.68 -27.99 33.01
N PRO A 334 14.40 -28.31 34.11
CA PRO A 334 15.29 -27.38 34.78
C PRO A 334 16.40 -26.84 33.85
N LEU A 335 16.88 -25.62 34.11
CA LEU A 335 17.87 -24.92 33.27
C LEU A 335 19.14 -25.74 33.00
N GLU A 336 19.62 -26.49 33.99
CA GLU A 336 20.81 -27.35 33.85
C GLU A 336 20.61 -28.46 32.80
N LYS A 337 19.41 -29.05 32.75
CA LYS A 337 19.07 -30.05 31.74
C LYS A 337 18.90 -29.42 30.37
N GLN A 338 18.34 -28.20 30.30
CA GLN A 338 18.23 -27.46 29.05
C GLN A 338 19.62 -27.19 28.44
N ALA A 339 20.56 -26.72 29.25
CA ALA A 339 21.94 -26.46 28.82
C ALA A 339 22.67 -27.75 28.40
N THR A 340 22.39 -28.87 29.08
CA THR A 340 22.98 -30.17 28.75
C THR A 340 22.44 -30.70 27.42
N PHE A 341 21.14 -30.60 27.18
CA PHE A 341 20.51 -31.01 25.92
C PHE A 341 21.11 -30.29 24.70
N ILE A 342 21.35 -28.98 24.79
CA ILE A 342 22.00 -28.22 23.72
C ILE A 342 23.44 -28.68 23.50
N ARG A 343 24.22 -28.84 24.58
CA ARG A 343 25.62 -29.30 24.48
C ARG A 343 25.71 -30.70 23.84
N GLU A 344 24.81 -31.61 24.20
CA GLU A 344 24.74 -32.95 23.61
C GLU A 344 24.42 -32.89 22.11
N ARG A 345 23.46 -32.04 21.70
CA ARG A 345 23.13 -31.82 20.28
C ARG A 345 24.31 -31.23 19.50
N GLU A 346 25.01 -30.27 20.07
CA GLU A 346 26.22 -29.69 19.45
C GLU A 346 27.35 -30.70 19.34
N ALA A 347 27.58 -31.50 20.38
CA ALA A 347 28.60 -32.55 20.38
C ALA A 347 28.28 -33.64 19.34
N ALA A 348 27.01 -34.06 19.22
CA ALA A 348 26.58 -35.00 18.19
C ALA A 348 26.83 -34.43 16.78
N MET A 349 26.51 -33.15 16.55
CA MET A 349 26.80 -32.51 15.26
C MET A 349 28.30 -32.42 14.93
N LEU A 350 29.16 -32.26 15.94
CA LEU A 350 30.61 -32.21 15.77
C LEU A 350 31.21 -33.60 15.51
N ASN A 351 30.68 -34.64 16.14
CA ASN A 351 31.23 -36.00 16.10
C ASN A 351 30.66 -36.83 14.94
N ASP A 352 29.35 -36.75 14.69
CA ASP A 352 28.64 -37.58 13.69
C ASP A 352 28.37 -36.83 12.37
N GLY A 353 28.68 -35.52 12.34
CA GLY A 353 28.29 -34.61 11.28
C GLY A 353 26.85 -34.12 11.43
N GLY A 354 26.57 -32.89 10.96
CA GLY A 354 25.23 -32.29 11.04
C GLY A 354 24.83 -31.61 9.75
N THR A 355 23.53 -31.59 9.46
CA THR A 355 22.97 -30.86 8.31
C THR A 355 22.80 -29.37 8.61
N LEU A 356 22.64 -28.53 7.59
CA LEU A 356 22.26 -27.11 7.76
C LEU A 356 20.95 -26.95 8.55
N ARG A 357 20.04 -27.92 8.42
CA ARG A 357 18.78 -27.97 9.14
C ARG A 357 18.97 -28.28 10.63
N ASP A 358 19.90 -29.17 10.98
CA ASP A 358 20.23 -29.47 12.38
C ASP A 358 20.84 -28.25 13.08
N LYS A 359 21.76 -27.56 12.39
CA LYS A 359 22.33 -26.30 12.88
C LYS A 359 21.25 -25.25 13.14
N ALA A 360 20.36 -25.04 12.17
CA ALA A 360 19.26 -24.10 12.29
C ALA A 360 18.31 -24.44 13.46
N ASN A 361 18.09 -25.74 13.73
CA ASN A 361 17.29 -26.17 14.87
C ASN A 361 17.99 -25.86 16.20
N VAL A 362 19.28 -26.19 16.34
CA VAL A 362 20.06 -25.87 17.55
C VAL A 362 20.11 -24.37 17.80
N ASP A 363 20.35 -23.57 16.76
CA ASP A 363 20.37 -22.10 16.88
C ASP A 363 18.98 -21.52 17.23
N ARG A 364 17.88 -22.17 16.78
CA ARG A 364 16.52 -21.82 17.23
C ARG A 364 16.35 -22.13 18.71
N LEU A 365 16.69 -23.34 19.15
CA LEU A 365 16.57 -23.76 20.55
C LEU A 365 17.37 -22.84 21.47
N LYS A 366 18.62 -22.50 21.13
CA LYS A 366 19.43 -21.55 21.90
C LYS A 366 18.75 -20.19 22.09
N ARG A 367 18.21 -19.61 21.00
CA ARG A 367 17.49 -18.33 21.07
C ARG A 367 16.26 -18.41 21.96
N VAL A 368 15.52 -19.53 21.90
CA VAL A 368 14.37 -19.77 22.77
C VAL A 368 14.80 -19.82 24.25
N LEU A 369 15.86 -20.56 24.56
CA LEU A 369 16.38 -20.66 25.93
C LEU A 369 16.86 -19.30 26.46
N GLU A 370 17.52 -18.51 25.63
CA GLU A 370 17.97 -17.17 25.98
C GLU A 370 16.78 -16.23 26.24
N ASN A 371 15.78 -16.23 25.37
CA ASN A 371 14.56 -15.44 25.53
C ASN A 371 13.77 -15.86 26.78
N SER A 372 13.62 -17.17 27.02
CA SER A 372 12.96 -17.70 28.21
C SER A 372 13.71 -17.30 29.48
N ARG A 373 15.04 -17.40 29.49
CA ARG A 373 15.88 -16.97 30.61
C ARG A 373 15.73 -15.47 30.88
N LYS A 374 15.74 -14.66 29.82
CA LYS A 374 15.51 -13.22 29.93
C LYS A 374 14.13 -12.94 30.50
N GLN A 375 13.09 -13.64 30.06
CA GLN A 375 11.73 -13.48 30.58
C GLN A 375 11.62 -13.88 32.06
N LEU A 376 12.25 -14.98 32.49
CA LEU A 376 12.33 -15.38 33.90
C LEU A 376 13.04 -14.34 34.78
N GLN A 377 14.00 -13.61 34.21
CA GLN A 377 14.71 -12.54 34.91
C GLN A 377 13.94 -11.23 34.93
N GLU A 378 13.28 -10.89 33.82
CA GLU A 378 12.68 -9.58 33.61
C GLU A 378 11.21 -9.51 34.03
N ALA A 379 10.43 -10.52 33.66
CA ALA A 379 8.98 -10.59 33.80
C ALA A 379 8.49 -12.03 34.10
N PRO A 380 8.83 -12.60 35.28
CA PRO A 380 8.50 -13.99 35.62
C PRO A 380 6.99 -14.27 35.66
N LEU A 381 6.17 -13.27 35.99
CA LEU A 381 4.71 -13.41 35.95
C LEU A 381 4.17 -13.61 34.53
N LEU A 382 4.72 -12.89 33.55
CA LEU A 382 4.36 -13.10 32.14
C LEU A 382 4.84 -14.47 31.65
N PHE A 383 6.00 -14.93 32.13
CA PHE A 383 6.47 -16.28 31.84
C PHE A 383 5.49 -17.34 32.33
N ALA A 384 5.02 -17.22 33.59
CA ALA A 384 4.00 -18.12 34.15
C ALA A 384 2.69 -18.06 33.36
N GLN A 385 2.16 -16.86 33.13
CA GLN A 385 0.92 -16.64 32.37
C GLN A 385 0.96 -17.28 30.98
N ASN A 386 2.06 -17.09 30.25
CA ASN A 386 2.22 -17.66 28.91
C ASN A 386 2.28 -19.19 28.91
N ARG A 387 2.61 -19.81 30.05
CA ARG A 387 2.77 -21.26 30.18
C ARG A 387 1.52 -21.96 30.68
N THR A 388 0.84 -21.37 31.66
CA THR A 388 -0.36 -21.95 32.29
C THR A 388 -1.65 -21.48 31.62
N GLY A 389 -1.61 -20.34 30.92
CA GLY A 389 -2.80 -19.67 30.40
C GLY A 389 -3.55 -18.86 31.47
N ASP A 390 -3.09 -18.88 32.72
CA ASP A 390 -3.73 -18.14 33.81
C ASP A 390 -3.40 -16.66 33.68
N VAL A 391 -4.44 -15.85 33.48
CA VAL A 391 -4.30 -14.41 33.34
C VAL A 391 -3.91 -13.80 34.69
N VAL A 392 -2.75 -13.13 34.72
CA VAL A 392 -2.33 -12.34 35.88
C VAL A 392 -3.18 -11.07 35.92
N LYS A 393 -4.09 -10.98 36.90
CA LYS A 393 -4.96 -9.81 37.10
C LYS A 393 -4.12 -8.56 37.38
N PRO A 394 -4.32 -7.44 36.66
CA PRO A 394 -3.59 -6.20 36.92
C PRO A 394 -3.80 -5.66 38.34
N LEU A 395 -2.76 -5.06 38.92
CA LEU A 395 -2.84 -4.38 40.21
C LEU A 395 -3.27 -2.93 40.03
N ASP A 396 -4.24 -2.48 40.82
CA ASP A 396 -4.50 -1.07 41.03
C ASP A 396 -3.68 -0.56 42.22
N LEU A 397 -2.46 -0.09 41.92
CA LEU A 397 -1.53 0.39 42.94
C LEU A 397 -1.98 1.71 43.58
N GLY A 398 -2.94 2.43 42.99
CA GLY A 398 -3.53 3.63 43.59
C GLY A 398 -4.38 3.32 44.82
N MET A 399 -4.91 2.10 44.89
CA MET A 399 -5.73 1.61 46.00
C MET A 399 -4.91 1.01 47.16
N LEU A 400 -3.58 0.92 47.02
CA LEU A 400 -2.72 0.24 48.00
C LEU A 400 -2.76 0.90 49.38
N LEU A 401 -3.00 2.22 49.45
CA LEU A 401 -3.10 2.98 50.70
C LEU A 401 -4.52 2.99 51.28
N ASP A 402 -5.52 2.46 50.57
CA ASP A 402 -6.90 2.37 51.04
C ASP A 402 -7.07 1.21 52.04
N PRO A 403 -7.67 1.42 53.23
CA PRO A 403 -7.82 0.37 54.24
C PRO A 403 -8.69 -0.84 53.84
N ALA A 404 -9.65 -0.65 52.93
CA ALA A 404 -10.55 -1.69 52.46
C ALA A 404 -10.05 -2.33 51.16
N GLN A 405 -9.73 -1.50 50.15
CA GLN A 405 -9.26 -1.97 48.83
C GLN A 405 -7.80 -2.43 48.85
N GLY A 406 -6.97 -1.90 49.76
CA GLY A 406 -5.58 -2.33 49.92
C GLY A 406 -5.42 -3.79 50.33
N LYS A 407 -6.42 -4.39 50.99
CA LYS A 407 -6.42 -5.83 51.31
C LYS A 407 -6.58 -6.70 50.07
N GLU A 408 -7.38 -6.28 49.10
CA GLU A 408 -7.55 -6.98 47.83
C GLU A 408 -6.26 -6.93 47.01
N VAL A 409 -5.65 -5.74 46.90
CA VAL A 409 -4.35 -5.55 46.24
C VAL A 409 -3.26 -6.39 46.92
N ALA A 410 -3.23 -6.44 48.25
CA ALA A 410 -2.29 -7.29 48.99
C ALA A 410 -2.51 -8.79 48.75
N GLY A 411 -3.77 -9.24 48.64
CA GLY A 411 -4.10 -10.62 48.28
C GLY A 411 -3.54 -11.01 46.90
N LEU A 412 -3.77 -10.17 45.89
CA LEU A 412 -3.24 -10.37 44.53
C LEU A 412 -1.70 -10.37 44.51
N ILE A 413 -1.06 -9.49 45.29
CA ILE A 413 0.40 -9.49 45.45
C ILE A 413 0.88 -10.81 46.07
N GLY A 414 0.18 -11.33 47.09
CA GLY A 414 0.48 -12.62 47.70
C GLY A 414 0.45 -13.78 46.70
N GLU A 415 -0.57 -13.84 45.84
CA GLU A 415 -0.68 -14.84 44.76
C GLU A 415 0.52 -14.77 43.79
N ARG A 416 0.95 -13.55 43.45
CA ARG A 416 2.10 -13.31 42.57
C ARG A 416 3.42 -13.70 43.23
N VAL A 417 3.59 -13.40 44.51
CA VAL A 417 4.75 -13.86 45.30
C VAL A 417 4.83 -15.38 45.29
N ALA A 418 3.70 -16.07 45.53
CA ALA A 418 3.64 -17.54 45.48
C ALA A 418 3.98 -18.09 44.08
N THR A 419 3.47 -17.47 43.03
CA THR A 419 3.78 -17.82 41.63
C THR A 419 5.27 -17.70 41.34
N VAL A 420 5.89 -16.58 41.72
CA VAL A 420 7.32 -16.36 41.49
C VAL A 420 8.18 -17.28 42.37
N ALA A 421 7.76 -17.57 43.60
CA ALA A 421 8.43 -18.54 44.47
C ALA A 421 8.40 -19.95 43.87
N ALA A 422 7.26 -20.37 43.28
CA ALA A 422 7.15 -21.65 42.58
C ALA A 422 8.11 -21.71 41.37
N LEU A 423 8.19 -20.64 40.57
CA LEU A 423 9.15 -20.54 39.46
C LEU A 423 10.61 -20.62 39.95
N ARG A 424 10.93 -19.93 41.06
CA ARG A 424 12.27 -20.01 41.68
C ARG A 424 12.61 -21.41 42.17
N SER A 425 11.63 -22.15 42.71
CA SER A 425 11.82 -23.55 43.10
C SER A 425 12.15 -24.43 41.90
N GLN A 426 11.51 -24.17 40.75
CA GLN A 426 11.70 -24.95 39.52
C GLN A 426 12.97 -24.59 38.74
N TYR A 427 13.29 -23.30 38.63
CA TYR A 427 14.34 -22.77 37.75
C TYR A 427 15.51 -22.09 38.50
N GLY A 428 15.49 -22.09 39.83
CA GLY A 428 16.54 -21.55 40.69
C GLY A 428 16.62 -20.01 40.72
N ASP A 429 17.76 -19.50 41.18
CA ASP A 429 17.99 -18.05 41.40
C ASP A 429 18.10 -17.20 40.12
N THR A 430 18.06 -17.85 38.96
CA THR A 430 17.90 -17.17 37.66
C THR A 430 16.57 -16.42 37.61
N VAL A 431 15.52 -16.95 38.26
CA VAL A 431 14.23 -16.27 38.38
C VAL A 431 14.34 -15.14 39.39
N LYS A 432 14.27 -13.90 38.92
CA LYS A 432 14.31 -12.74 39.82
C LYS A 432 12.96 -12.60 40.51
N ALA A 433 12.99 -12.21 41.79
CA ALA A 433 11.78 -12.13 42.61
C ALA A 433 10.99 -10.84 42.31
N ARG A 434 10.54 -10.68 41.06
CA ARG A 434 9.81 -9.51 40.56
C ARG A 434 8.32 -9.85 40.50
N VAL A 435 7.51 -9.14 41.27
CA VAL A 435 6.07 -9.46 41.45
C VAL A 435 5.13 -8.43 40.82
N LEU A 436 5.67 -7.44 40.11
CA LEU A 436 4.88 -6.52 39.30
C LEU A 436 4.98 -6.92 37.82
N LEU A 437 3.91 -6.69 37.08
CA LEU A 437 4.00 -6.70 35.61
C LEU A 437 4.83 -5.50 35.13
N PRO A 438 5.48 -5.56 33.96
CA PRO A 438 6.31 -4.46 33.47
C PRO A 438 5.57 -3.12 33.38
N ASN A 439 4.33 -3.13 32.89
CA ASN A 439 3.47 -1.95 32.82
C ASN A 439 3.09 -1.38 34.19
N GLU A 440 2.92 -2.24 35.20
CA GLU A 440 2.63 -1.81 36.58
C GLU A 440 3.86 -1.20 37.24
N ALA A 441 5.03 -1.80 37.02
CA ALA A 441 6.29 -1.23 37.50
C ALA A 441 6.53 0.16 36.88
N ASP A 442 6.35 0.29 35.56
CA ASP A 442 6.46 1.58 34.86
C ASP A 442 5.46 2.61 35.38
N ALA A 443 4.21 2.20 35.61
CA ALA A 443 3.18 3.08 36.15
C ALA A 443 3.53 3.53 37.58
N LEU A 444 4.02 2.62 38.42
CA LEU A 444 4.43 2.93 39.78
C LEU A 444 5.65 3.86 39.81
N THR A 445 6.66 3.61 38.98
CA THR A 445 7.83 4.49 38.86
C THR A 445 7.42 5.91 38.48
N LYS A 446 6.53 6.06 37.48
CA LYS A 446 6.00 7.37 37.07
C LYS A 446 5.19 8.06 38.17
N THR A 447 4.47 7.30 38.98
CA THR A 447 3.73 7.82 40.13
C THR A 447 4.71 8.29 41.21
N LEU A 448 5.68 7.46 41.60
CA LEU A 448 6.71 7.79 42.58
C LEU A 448 7.49 9.05 42.19
N ASP A 449 7.82 9.23 40.91
CA ASP A 449 8.53 10.42 40.39
C ASP A 449 7.78 11.74 40.61
N LYS A 450 6.46 11.69 40.80
CA LYS A 450 5.60 12.87 41.04
C LYS A 450 5.29 13.11 42.51
N LEU A 451 5.52 12.11 43.37
CA LEU A 451 5.21 12.17 44.79
C LEU A 451 6.33 12.85 45.58
N ALA A 452 5.96 13.52 46.67
CA ALA A 452 6.93 14.04 47.63
C ALA A 452 7.67 12.90 48.36
N PRO A 453 8.90 13.10 48.87
CA PRO A 453 9.70 12.06 49.51
C PRO A 453 8.99 11.31 50.65
N ASP A 454 8.19 12.00 51.45
CA ASP A 454 7.39 11.43 52.53
C ASP A 454 6.29 10.50 52.02
N GLN A 455 5.61 10.88 50.93
CA GLN A 455 4.59 10.07 50.27
C GLN A 455 5.21 8.82 49.61
N GLN A 456 6.39 8.96 49.00
CA GLN A 456 7.13 7.81 48.43
C GLN A 456 7.47 6.77 49.51
N VAL A 457 7.88 7.22 50.70
CA VAL A 457 8.16 6.33 51.85
C VAL A 457 6.93 5.54 52.31
N GLU A 458 5.75 6.15 52.31
CA GLU A 458 4.52 5.43 52.66
C GLU A 458 4.14 4.37 51.63
N ILE A 459 4.34 4.65 50.35
CA ILE A 459 4.15 3.65 49.29
C ILE A 459 5.14 2.48 49.47
N PHE A 460 6.42 2.74 49.75
CA PHE A 460 7.40 1.69 50.00
C PHE A 460 7.01 0.80 51.20
N ARG A 461 6.47 1.39 52.26
CA ARG A 461 5.99 0.66 53.44
C ARG A 461 4.75 -0.16 53.17
N ALA A 462 3.76 0.42 52.50
CA ALA A 462 2.55 -0.29 52.12
C ALA A 462 2.86 -1.50 51.21
N MET A 463 3.80 -1.34 50.27
CA MET A 463 4.29 -2.44 49.45
C MET A 463 5.01 -3.51 50.28
N ARG A 464 5.84 -3.14 51.27
CA ARG A 464 6.51 -4.13 52.13
C ARG A 464 5.49 -4.97 52.90
N LEU A 465 4.44 -4.34 53.40
CA LEU A 465 3.35 -5.00 54.13
C LEU A 465 2.57 -5.95 53.20
N ALA A 466 2.25 -5.50 51.99
CA ALA A 466 1.52 -6.30 51.00
C ALA A 466 2.34 -7.49 50.47
N ILE A 467 3.64 -7.32 50.24
CA ILE A 467 4.51 -8.36 49.70
C ILE A 467 4.86 -9.42 50.75
N GLY A 468 5.13 -9.01 52.00
CA GLY A 468 5.44 -9.93 53.10
C GLY A 468 6.82 -10.61 53.04
N ASP A 469 7.28 -11.00 51.84
CA ASP A 469 8.55 -11.66 51.57
C ASP A 469 9.69 -10.67 51.26
N ASP A 470 10.82 -10.81 51.95
CA ASP A 470 11.97 -9.89 51.79
C ASP A 470 12.62 -9.98 50.40
N THR A 471 12.69 -11.18 49.83
CA THR A 471 13.36 -11.39 48.53
C THR A 471 12.53 -10.78 47.40
N ALA A 472 11.21 -11.00 47.42
CA ALA A 472 10.24 -10.39 46.52
C ALA A 472 10.18 -8.87 46.69
N TYR A 473 10.26 -8.37 47.93
CA TYR A 473 10.26 -6.94 48.17
C TYR A 473 11.50 -6.26 47.57
N GLN A 474 12.70 -6.82 47.80
CA GLN A 474 13.92 -6.30 47.18
C GLN A 474 13.88 -6.40 45.65
N GLY A 475 13.38 -7.51 45.10
CA GLY A 475 13.23 -7.65 43.64
C GLY A 475 12.26 -6.62 43.04
N THR A 476 11.20 -6.27 43.78
CA THR A 476 10.24 -5.21 43.41
C THR A 476 10.88 -3.83 43.45
N LEU A 477 11.67 -3.52 44.48
CA LEU A 477 12.41 -2.26 44.58
C LEU A 477 13.37 -2.05 43.39
N VAL A 478 14.09 -3.10 43.00
CA VAL A 478 14.95 -3.07 41.80
C VAL A 478 14.12 -2.86 40.53
N GLN A 479 12.91 -3.42 40.46
CA GLN A 479 12.04 -3.30 39.29
C GLN A 479 11.53 -1.86 39.07
N ILE A 480 11.24 -1.13 40.15
CA ILE A 480 10.66 0.23 40.09
C ILE A 480 11.70 1.35 40.18
N ALA A 481 12.95 1.00 40.49
CA ALA A 481 14.08 1.93 40.54
C ALA A 481 15.30 1.41 39.75
N PRO A 482 15.16 1.07 38.45
CA PRO A 482 16.25 0.53 37.66
C PRO A 482 17.42 1.53 37.49
N ASP A 483 17.12 2.82 37.50
CA ASP A 483 18.09 3.90 37.24
C ASP A 483 18.54 4.65 38.51
N SER A 484 18.06 4.24 39.71
CA SER A 484 18.43 4.89 40.98
C SER A 484 18.64 3.85 42.08
N PRO A 485 19.89 3.41 42.32
CA PRO A 485 20.21 2.52 43.43
C PRO A 485 19.87 3.18 44.77
N VAL A 486 19.99 4.51 44.88
CA VAL A 486 19.60 5.30 46.05
C VAL A 486 18.12 5.11 46.37
N ARG A 487 17.22 5.19 45.37
CA ARG A 487 15.78 4.99 45.58
C ARG A 487 15.47 3.56 46.04
N ALA A 488 16.09 2.55 45.46
CA ALA A 488 15.93 1.16 45.90
C ALA A 488 16.41 0.98 47.34
N LEU A 489 17.59 1.51 47.68
CA LEU A 489 18.12 1.44 49.05
C LEU A 489 17.26 2.23 50.05
N ALA A 490 16.75 3.41 49.67
CA ALA A 490 15.83 4.19 50.50
C ALA A 490 14.50 3.46 50.73
N GLY A 491 13.96 2.78 49.72
CA GLY A 491 12.81 1.88 49.90
C GLY A 491 13.12 0.73 50.87
N SER A 492 14.30 0.15 50.76
CA SER A 492 14.77 -0.88 51.71
C SER A 492 14.90 -0.37 53.14
N LEU A 493 15.25 0.91 53.33
CA LEU A 493 15.29 1.58 54.62
C LEU A 493 13.88 1.88 55.14
N ALA A 494 13.00 2.40 54.28
CA ALA A 494 11.60 2.70 54.62
C ALA A 494 10.84 1.47 55.12
N ALA A 495 11.13 0.31 54.53
CA ALA A 495 10.57 -0.98 54.93
C ALA A 495 11.04 -1.49 56.30
N ARG A 496 12.15 -0.96 56.83
CA ARG A 496 12.67 -1.34 58.15
C ARG A 496 11.94 -0.53 59.21
N GLY A 497 11.25 -1.22 60.12
CA GLY A 497 10.39 -0.60 61.13
C GLY A 497 11.10 -0.11 62.39
N ALA A 498 12.42 0.09 62.38
CA ALA A 498 13.16 0.42 63.61
C ALA A 498 14.15 1.57 63.45
N ASP A 499 14.33 2.29 64.55
CA ASP A 499 15.06 3.54 64.65
C ASP A 499 16.49 3.29 65.15
N TYR A 500 17.50 3.94 64.59
CA TYR A 500 18.85 3.96 65.15
C TYR A 500 18.90 4.90 66.35
N VAL A 501 19.50 4.50 67.47
CA VAL A 501 19.70 5.37 68.64
C VAL A 501 21.15 5.86 68.63
N GLN A 502 21.35 7.17 68.44
CA GLN A 502 22.67 7.79 68.53
C GLN A 502 22.98 8.14 69.98
N PRO A 503 23.98 7.49 70.61
CA PRO A 503 24.33 7.77 71.99
C PRO A 503 25.01 9.12 72.11
N HIS A 504 24.60 9.93 73.09
CA HIS A 504 25.24 11.21 73.39
C HIS A 504 25.86 11.19 74.79
N VAL A 505 27.07 11.74 74.94
CA VAL A 505 27.79 11.73 76.22
C VAL A 505 27.24 12.78 77.21
N PHE A 506 26.67 13.88 76.70
CA PHE A 506 26.23 15.03 77.51
C PHE A 506 24.82 15.53 77.18
N SER A 507 24.06 14.79 76.38
CA SER A 507 22.66 15.09 76.02
C SER A 507 21.85 13.79 75.92
N PRO A 508 20.51 13.84 75.90
CA PRO A 508 19.70 12.66 75.66
C PRO A 508 20.05 12.01 74.30
N ASP A 509 19.97 10.69 74.24
CA ASP A 509 20.18 9.95 72.99
C ASP A 509 19.15 10.37 71.93
N GLU A 510 19.60 10.50 70.67
CA GLU A 510 18.73 10.88 69.56
C GLU A 510 18.27 9.63 68.82
N SER A 511 16.95 9.41 68.73
CA SER A 511 16.38 8.35 67.90
C SER A 511 16.25 8.82 66.44
N ILE A 512 17.12 8.31 65.58
CA ILE A 512 17.10 8.49 64.14
C ILE A 512 16.22 7.41 63.52
N THR A 513 15.04 7.78 63.01
CA THR A 513 14.15 6.78 62.41
C THR A 513 14.61 6.34 61.01
N ALA A 514 14.46 5.06 60.68
CA ALA A 514 14.72 4.55 59.33
C ALA A 514 13.82 5.24 58.28
N ARG A 515 12.60 5.61 58.70
CA ARG A 515 11.65 6.39 57.93
C ARG A 515 12.21 7.77 57.57
N GLN A 516 12.67 8.55 58.54
CA GLN A 516 13.27 9.86 58.29
C GLN A 516 14.54 9.75 57.44
N THR A 517 15.34 8.71 57.66
CA THR A 517 16.55 8.48 56.84
C THR A 517 16.19 8.20 55.38
N ALA A 518 15.18 7.37 55.12
CA ALA A 518 14.67 7.15 53.78
C ALA A 518 14.11 8.44 53.14
N GLN A 519 13.38 9.26 53.92
CA GLN A 519 12.88 10.55 53.46
C GLN A 519 14.01 11.51 53.08
N LEU A 520 15.05 11.61 53.90
CA LEU A 520 16.23 12.44 53.63
C LEU A 520 17.00 11.96 52.41
N ALA A 521 17.18 10.63 52.27
CA ALA A 521 17.81 10.04 51.10
C ALA A 521 17.04 10.37 49.81
N LEU A 522 15.70 10.20 49.81
CA LEU A 522 14.86 10.51 48.64
C LEU A 522 14.80 12.01 48.34
N LEU A 523 14.78 12.86 49.38
CA LEU A 523 14.87 14.31 49.23
C LEU A 523 16.19 14.68 48.53
N GLY A 524 17.31 14.19 49.05
CA GLY A 524 18.61 14.43 48.43
C GLY A 524 18.74 13.86 47.03
N GLU A 525 18.22 12.67 46.78
CA GLU A 525 18.18 12.08 45.43
C GLU A 525 17.41 12.97 44.46
N SER A 526 16.27 13.54 44.87
CA SER A 526 15.52 14.49 44.02
C SER A 526 16.28 15.79 43.74
N LEU A 527 17.17 16.21 44.64
CA LEU A 527 18.01 17.40 44.47
C LEU A 527 19.20 17.12 43.55
N LEU A 528 19.83 15.96 43.70
CA LEU A 528 21.02 15.56 42.94
C LEU A 528 20.66 15.06 41.53
N ASN A 529 19.58 14.28 41.44
CA ASN A 529 19.12 13.61 40.23
C ASN A 529 17.64 13.91 39.96
N PRO A 530 17.26 15.17 39.65
CA PRO A 530 15.87 15.53 39.43
C PRO A 530 15.27 14.74 38.26
N THR A 531 14.09 14.14 38.49
CA THR A 531 13.39 13.33 37.48
C THR A 531 12.89 14.19 36.33
N LYS A 532 12.52 13.58 35.19
CA LYS A 532 11.95 14.31 34.05
C LYS A 532 10.67 15.09 34.42
N GLY A 533 9.86 14.56 35.34
CA GLY A 533 8.65 15.23 35.85
C GLY A 533 8.98 16.43 36.75
N GLN A 534 9.96 16.29 37.63
CA GLN A 534 10.44 17.38 38.51
C GLN A 534 11.11 18.50 37.71
N LYS A 535 11.87 18.15 36.66
CA LYS A 535 12.44 19.13 35.72
C LYS A 535 11.39 19.95 34.96
N ALA A 536 10.19 19.40 34.76
CA ALA A 536 9.11 20.05 34.01
C ALA A 536 8.25 21.00 34.87
N GLN A 537 8.15 20.78 36.18
CA GLN A 537 7.38 21.64 37.10
C GLN A 537 8.14 22.90 37.53
N ASP A 538 9.46 22.81 37.74
CA ASP A 538 10.23 23.92 38.33
C ASP A 538 10.85 24.91 37.32
N GLY A 539 10.80 24.64 36.00
CA GLY A 539 11.25 25.56 34.94
C GLY A 539 12.73 25.99 34.97
N LYS A 540 13.47 25.65 36.03
CA LYS A 540 14.89 25.91 36.26
C LYS A 540 15.49 24.66 36.92
N MET A 541 16.59 24.14 36.39
CA MET A 541 17.38 23.12 37.09
C MET A 541 17.89 23.75 38.40
N ASN A 542 17.30 23.39 39.53
CA ASN A 542 17.87 23.64 40.85
C ASN A 542 19.19 22.86 40.90
N THR A 543 20.30 23.51 40.53
CA THR A 543 21.59 22.83 40.42
C THR A 543 22.18 22.77 41.82
N TRP A 544 21.74 21.79 42.61
CA TRP A 544 22.35 21.47 43.88
C TRP A 544 23.75 20.92 43.61
N ILE A 545 24.79 21.69 43.92
CA ILE A 545 26.18 21.26 43.68
C ILE A 545 26.72 20.64 44.96
N MET A 546 27.10 19.37 44.89
CA MET A 546 27.78 18.68 45.98
C MET A 546 29.24 19.14 46.10
N PRO A 547 29.84 19.03 47.30
CA PRO A 547 31.29 19.16 47.45
C PRO A 547 32.03 18.17 46.54
N LYS A 548 33.35 18.34 46.39
CA LYS A 548 34.17 17.47 45.54
C LYS A 548 33.99 16.00 45.94
N LYS A 549 33.61 15.15 44.97
CA LYS A 549 33.40 13.71 45.17
C LYS A 549 34.62 13.03 45.80
N ALA A 550 35.83 13.40 45.40
CA ALA A 550 37.07 12.84 45.94
C ALA A 550 37.22 13.08 47.46
N ASP A 551 36.85 14.26 47.95
CA ASP A 551 36.94 14.60 49.37
C ASP A 551 35.92 13.85 50.21
N MET A 552 34.69 13.73 49.70
CA MET A 552 33.64 12.92 50.33
C MET A 552 34.01 11.43 50.33
N LEU A 553 34.53 10.91 49.21
CA LEU A 553 34.92 9.51 49.10
C LEU A 553 36.06 9.16 50.04
N ARG A 554 37.07 10.03 50.16
CA ARG A 554 38.16 9.86 51.13
C ARG A 554 37.61 9.74 52.56
N ARG A 555 36.76 10.67 52.97
CA ARG A 555 36.13 10.65 54.32
C ARG A 555 35.24 9.43 54.55
N PHE A 556 34.50 9.02 53.53
CA PHE A 556 33.70 7.81 53.58
C PHE A 556 34.61 6.59 53.81
N ASN A 557 35.67 6.44 53.01
CA ASN A 557 36.64 5.34 53.13
C ASN A 557 37.31 5.30 54.50
N ASP A 558 37.71 6.46 55.03
CA ASP A 558 38.33 6.56 56.36
C ASP A 558 37.39 6.05 57.47
N LYS A 559 36.08 6.30 57.34
CA LYS A 559 35.06 5.86 58.33
C LYS A 559 34.66 4.40 58.13
N VAL A 560 34.46 3.93 56.89
CA VAL A 560 33.97 2.56 56.64
C VAL A 560 35.07 1.51 56.67
N GLY A 561 36.33 1.88 56.37
CA GLY A 561 37.46 0.95 56.30
C GLY A 561 37.16 -0.29 55.46
N ASP A 562 37.49 -1.47 55.97
CA ASP A 562 37.38 -2.74 55.24
C ASP A 562 35.96 -3.36 55.22
N THR A 563 34.94 -2.60 55.61
CA THR A 563 33.55 -3.10 55.74
C THR A 563 33.02 -3.72 54.43
N PHE A 564 33.41 -3.15 53.28
CA PHE A 564 32.98 -3.60 51.95
C PHE A 564 34.07 -4.40 51.21
N ALA A 565 35.04 -4.97 51.93
CA ALA A 565 36.11 -5.75 51.31
C ALA A 565 35.54 -6.91 50.46
N GLY A 566 35.87 -6.89 49.16
CA GLY A 566 35.39 -7.87 48.19
C GLY A 566 34.04 -7.53 47.52
N THR A 567 33.42 -6.40 47.87
CA THR A 567 32.13 -5.95 47.30
C THR A 567 32.14 -4.48 46.88
N PRO A 568 32.93 -4.09 45.85
CA PRO A 568 33.06 -2.69 45.44
C PRO A 568 31.74 -2.07 44.97
N GLN A 569 30.90 -2.82 44.26
CA GLN A 569 29.58 -2.33 43.81
C GLN A 569 28.64 -1.97 44.98
N ALA A 570 28.70 -2.73 46.08
CA ALA A 570 27.92 -2.42 47.27
C ALA A 570 28.44 -1.15 47.96
N MET A 571 29.75 -0.93 47.95
CA MET A 571 30.38 0.28 48.46
C MET A 571 29.96 1.52 47.66
N ASP A 572 29.96 1.43 46.33
CA ASP A 572 29.55 2.52 45.45
C ASP A 572 28.08 2.90 45.67
N ALA A 573 27.17 1.92 45.67
CA ALA A 573 25.74 2.15 45.91
C ALA A 573 25.49 2.76 47.30
N GLN A 574 26.24 2.31 48.31
CA GLN A 574 26.14 2.85 49.66
C GLN A 574 26.70 4.29 49.75
N PHE A 575 27.80 4.57 49.05
CA PHE A 575 28.36 5.92 48.97
C PHE A 575 27.37 6.89 48.31
N GLU A 576 26.70 6.47 47.23
CA GLU A 576 25.64 7.27 46.60
C GLU A 576 24.47 7.55 47.55
N LEU A 577 24.06 6.56 48.36
CA LEU A 577 23.04 6.75 49.39
C LEU A 577 23.48 7.75 50.49
N VAL A 578 24.76 7.72 50.88
CA VAL A 578 25.34 8.69 51.82
C VAL A 578 25.34 10.09 51.21
N GLN A 579 25.74 10.23 49.94
CA GLN A 579 25.73 11.51 49.22
C GLN A 579 24.32 12.09 49.15
N ALA A 580 23.32 11.28 48.80
CA ALA A 580 21.93 11.71 48.78
C ALA A 580 21.45 12.11 50.20
N THR A 581 21.71 11.28 51.21
CA THR A 581 21.30 11.60 52.59
C THR A 581 21.96 12.88 53.11
N TYR A 582 23.22 13.13 52.77
CA TYR A 582 23.94 14.37 53.07
C TYR A 582 23.28 15.58 52.42
N ALA A 583 22.95 15.51 51.12
CA ALA A 583 22.23 16.57 50.42
C ALA A 583 20.87 16.85 51.06
N GLY A 584 20.13 15.80 51.45
CA GLY A 584 18.86 15.91 52.16
C GLY A 584 18.99 16.59 53.52
N LEU A 585 20.01 16.23 54.32
CA LEU A 585 20.28 16.84 55.61
C LEU A 585 20.62 18.33 55.47
N LEU A 586 21.49 18.69 54.53
CA LEU A 586 21.82 20.08 54.25
C LEU A 586 20.57 20.87 53.84
N ALA A 587 19.76 20.34 52.93
CA ALA A 587 18.53 20.98 52.48
C ALA A 587 17.54 21.18 53.63
N SER A 588 17.35 20.18 54.50
CA SER A 588 16.45 20.28 55.67
C SER A 588 16.88 21.33 56.70
N ARG A 589 18.17 21.69 56.72
CA ARG A 589 18.75 22.67 57.64
C ARG A 589 18.86 24.08 57.04
N GLY A 590 18.35 24.29 55.83
CA GLY A 590 18.50 25.55 55.10
C GLY A 590 19.94 25.82 54.64
N GLY A 591 20.75 24.78 54.47
CA GLY A 591 22.14 24.88 54.02
C GLY A 591 22.29 25.48 52.62
N THR A 592 23.51 25.93 52.29
CA THR A 592 23.81 26.50 50.96
C THR A 592 23.60 25.46 49.86
N LYS A 593 23.05 25.89 48.72
CA LYS A 593 22.79 25.00 47.58
C LYS A 593 24.07 24.48 46.91
N ASN A 594 25.23 25.10 47.20
CA ASN A 594 26.54 24.83 46.60
C ASN A 594 27.66 24.91 47.66
N PRO A 595 27.73 23.98 48.64
CA PRO A 595 28.84 23.95 49.59
C PRO A 595 30.17 23.63 48.88
N GLU A 596 31.15 24.54 48.96
CA GLU A 596 32.50 24.30 48.43
C GLU A 596 33.27 23.24 49.26
N ILE A 597 32.92 23.11 50.54
CA ILE A 597 33.60 22.27 51.53
C ILE A 597 32.61 21.28 52.13
N VAL A 598 33.07 20.05 52.39
CA VAL A 598 32.30 19.03 53.11
C VAL A 598 32.11 19.47 54.57
N ASP A 599 30.88 19.80 54.96
CA ASP A 599 30.47 19.86 56.36
C ASP A 599 30.67 18.48 57.00
N THR A 600 31.71 18.37 57.84
CA THR A 600 32.17 17.08 58.37
C THR A 600 31.13 16.48 59.33
N ALA A 601 30.48 17.29 60.16
CA ALA A 601 29.49 16.80 61.12
C ALA A 601 28.24 16.28 60.40
N VAL A 602 27.75 17.00 59.39
CA VAL A 602 26.60 16.57 58.58
C VAL A 602 26.94 15.32 57.76
N PHE A 603 28.15 15.23 57.20
CA PHE A 603 28.57 14.09 56.40
C PHE A 603 28.75 12.83 57.24
N GLU A 604 29.37 12.94 58.42
CA GLU A 604 29.46 11.83 59.37
C GLU A 604 28.08 11.37 59.84
N GLN A 605 27.15 12.29 60.09
CA GLN A 605 25.77 11.94 60.40
C GLN A 605 25.09 11.19 59.24
N ALA A 606 25.31 11.59 57.98
CA ALA A 606 24.79 10.86 56.82
C ALA A 606 25.36 9.42 56.74
N ILE A 607 26.64 9.24 57.05
CA ILE A 607 27.28 7.91 57.13
C ILE A 607 26.63 7.09 58.24
N GLU A 608 26.44 7.64 59.44
CA GLU A 608 25.87 6.90 60.57
C GLU A 608 24.42 6.49 60.34
N ARG A 609 23.62 7.35 59.67
CA ARG A 609 22.22 7.07 59.34
C ARG A 609 22.05 5.94 58.33
N THR A 610 22.96 5.84 57.37
CA THR A 610 22.80 4.94 56.21
C THR A 610 23.70 3.71 56.29
N THR A 611 24.91 3.89 56.82
CA THR A 611 26.04 2.97 56.84
C THR A 611 26.66 2.90 58.24
N PRO A 612 25.91 2.50 59.27
CA PRO A 612 26.46 2.44 60.62
C PRO A 612 27.53 1.35 60.69
N VAL A 613 28.78 1.74 60.97
CA VAL A 613 29.95 0.83 61.02
C VAL A 613 30.43 0.64 62.46
N MET A 614 30.74 -0.60 62.84
CA MET A 614 31.42 -0.96 64.08
C MET A 614 32.76 -1.62 63.78
N LYS A 615 33.69 -1.56 64.74
CA LYS A 615 34.95 -2.32 64.70
C LYS A 615 34.98 -3.36 65.82
N GLN A 616 35.35 -4.59 65.49
CA GLN A 616 35.58 -5.68 66.45
C GLN A 616 36.67 -6.62 65.94
N GLY A 617 37.56 -7.08 66.82
CA GLY A 617 38.64 -7.99 66.43
C GLY A 617 39.57 -7.46 65.31
N GLY A 618 39.67 -6.13 65.14
CA GLY A 618 40.45 -5.50 64.07
C GLY A 618 39.75 -5.39 62.71
N ALA A 619 38.52 -5.87 62.57
CA ALA A 619 37.72 -5.75 61.34
C ALA A 619 36.56 -4.75 61.51
N SER A 620 36.24 -4.02 60.44
CA SER A 620 35.05 -3.17 60.35
C SER A 620 33.87 -3.95 59.76
N PHE A 621 32.66 -3.73 60.28
CA PHE A 621 31.44 -4.35 59.76
C PHE A 621 30.22 -3.42 59.93
N LEU A 622 29.18 -3.62 59.12
CA LEU A 622 27.91 -2.91 59.23
C LEU A 622 27.12 -3.39 60.44
N LYS A 623 26.74 -2.47 61.32
CA LYS A 623 25.80 -2.72 62.42
C LYS A 623 24.41 -3.01 61.84
N PRO A 624 23.56 -3.77 62.55
CA PRO A 624 22.13 -3.77 62.29
C PRO A 624 21.65 -2.31 62.37
N ILE A 625 20.87 -1.85 61.38
CA ILE A 625 20.28 -0.49 61.42
C ILE A 625 19.11 -0.42 62.44
N VAL A 626 18.87 -1.49 63.19
CA VAL A 626 17.69 -1.65 64.03
C VAL A 626 17.99 -1.24 65.48
N GLY A 627 17.30 -0.21 65.97
CA GLY A 627 16.73 -0.13 67.32
C GLY A 627 17.69 -0.11 68.51
N MET A 628 18.99 -0.18 68.29
CA MET A 628 19.90 -0.77 69.26
C MET A 628 21.17 0.05 69.42
N SER A 629 21.47 0.42 70.67
CA SER A 629 22.73 1.09 70.99
C SER A 629 23.92 0.14 70.76
N ASP A 630 25.13 0.71 70.67
CA ASP A 630 26.35 -0.08 70.53
C ASP A 630 26.51 -1.11 71.64
N GLU A 631 26.07 -0.78 72.86
CA GLU A 631 26.12 -1.68 74.01
C GLU A 631 25.12 -2.82 73.88
N GLN A 632 23.86 -2.51 73.54
CA GLN A 632 22.82 -3.52 73.34
C GLN A 632 23.18 -4.46 72.19
N PHE A 633 23.78 -3.94 71.11
CA PHE A 633 24.25 -4.77 70.02
C PHE A 633 25.36 -5.71 70.47
N ARG A 634 26.36 -5.20 71.21
CA ARG A 634 27.45 -6.04 71.75
C ARG A 634 26.90 -7.13 72.67
N GLU A 635 25.91 -6.81 73.49
CA GLU A 635 25.25 -7.77 74.38
C GLU A 635 24.54 -8.86 73.60
N LYS A 636 23.67 -8.51 72.63
CA LYS A 636 22.93 -9.49 71.82
C LYS A 636 23.85 -10.31 70.94
N LEU A 637 24.88 -9.70 70.36
CA LEU A 637 25.89 -10.39 69.57
C LEU A 637 26.66 -11.39 70.44
N ARG A 638 27.09 -10.99 71.65
CA ARG A 638 27.77 -11.88 72.60
C ARG A 638 26.86 -13.04 73.03
N ALA A 639 25.57 -12.78 73.26
CA ALA A 639 24.60 -13.81 73.61
C ALA A 639 24.36 -14.81 72.47
N ALA A 640 24.37 -14.34 71.21
CA ALA A 640 24.18 -15.15 70.01
C ALA A 640 25.41 -15.99 69.63
N LEU A 641 26.58 -15.74 70.21
CA LEU A 641 27.77 -16.57 69.99
C LEU A 641 27.64 -17.94 70.68
N PRO A 642 28.22 -19.00 70.08
CA PRO A 642 28.44 -20.27 70.77
C PRO A 642 29.18 -20.08 72.09
N GLU A 643 28.86 -20.86 73.13
CA GLU A 643 29.42 -20.69 74.48
C GLU A 643 30.96 -20.67 74.49
N GLU A 644 31.58 -21.52 73.68
CA GLU A 644 33.04 -21.65 73.55
C GLU A 644 33.72 -20.38 73.04
N LEU A 645 33.01 -19.55 72.26
CA LEU A 645 33.53 -18.34 71.63
C LEU A 645 33.23 -17.07 72.43
N ARG A 646 32.29 -17.12 73.39
CA ARG A 646 31.93 -15.96 74.23
C ARG A 646 33.13 -15.33 74.98
N PRO A 647 34.08 -16.10 75.55
CA PRO A 647 35.25 -15.52 76.22
C PRO A 647 36.19 -14.76 75.28
N GLN A 648 36.14 -15.06 73.98
CA GLN A 648 36.99 -14.44 72.96
C GLN A 648 36.29 -13.29 72.22
N TYR A 649 35.05 -12.95 72.61
CA TYR A 649 34.17 -12.00 71.93
C TYR A 649 34.89 -10.76 71.39
N ASP A 650 35.65 -10.05 72.22
CA ASP A 650 36.29 -8.77 71.85
C ASP A 650 37.35 -8.91 70.74
N ARG A 651 37.88 -10.13 70.54
CA ARG A 651 38.93 -10.44 69.56
C ARG A 651 38.41 -11.06 68.27
N LEU A 652 37.12 -11.41 68.20
CA LEU A 652 36.55 -12.07 67.02
C LEU A 652 36.28 -11.05 65.90
N PRO A 653 36.97 -11.15 64.75
CA PRO A 653 36.63 -10.33 63.60
C PRO A 653 35.34 -10.83 62.97
N LEU A 654 34.50 -9.89 62.51
CA LEU A 654 33.19 -10.18 61.93
C LEU A 654 33.10 -9.57 60.53
N ARG A 655 32.32 -10.23 59.66
CA ARG A 655 31.94 -9.68 58.35
C ARG A 655 30.46 -9.92 58.07
N ASN A 656 29.82 -8.95 57.42
CA ASN A 656 28.42 -9.07 57.03
C ASN A 656 28.23 -10.16 55.96
N VAL A 657 27.16 -10.95 56.12
CA VAL A 657 26.71 -11.92 55.11
C VAL A 657 25.35 -11.49 54.55
N ARG A 658 24.42 -11.16 55.45
CA ARG A 658 23.07 -10.64 55.16
C ARG A 658 22.68 -9.65 56.25
N SER A 659 21.52 -9.00 56.11
CA SER A 659 20.96 -8.16 57.18
C SER A 659 20.92 -8.93 58.50
N ASN A 660 21.59 -8.39 59.51
CA ASN A 660 21.70 -8.94 60.86
C ASN A 660 22.40 -10.31 60.97
N GLN A 661 23.09 -10.75 59.91
CA GLN A 661 23.85 -12.00 59.89
C GLN A 661 25.34 -11.74 59.65
N TYR A 662 26.16 -12.31 60.52
CA TYR A 662 27.60 -12.07 60.59
C TYR A 662 28.35 -13.39 60.53
N VAL A 663 29.34 -13.48 59.65
CA VAL A 663 30.29 -14.60 59.68
C VAL A 663 31.46 -14.25 60.57
N ILE A 664 31.84 -15.17 61.44
CA ILE A 664 33.04 -15.05 62.26
C ILE A 664 34.26 -15.37 61.41
N LEU A 665 35.29 -14.55 61.48
CA LEU A 665 36.52 -14.74 60.71
C LEU A 665 37.66 -15.30 61.58
N ASN A 666 38.51 -16.10 60.95
CA ASN A 666 39.83 -16.45 61.44
C ASN A 666 40.86 -15.96 60.41
N GLY A 667 41.53 -14.85 60.70
CA GLY A 667 42.27 -14.09 59.70
C GLY A 667 41.33 -13.63 58.57
N ALA A 668 41.66 -13.99 57.31
CA ALA A 668 40.87 -13.63 56.14
C ALA A 668 39.76 -14.64 55.76
N ARG A 669 39.66 -15.78 56.46
CA ARG A 669 38.73 -16.87 56.11
C ARG A 669 37.60 -17.01 57.13
N PRO A 670 36.40 -17.47 56.72
CA PRO A 670 35.35 -17.85 57.65
C PRO A 670 35.82 -18.92 58.65
N LEU A 671 35.53 -18.72 59.92
CA LEU A 671 35.62 -19.77 60.92
C LEU A 671 34.53 -20.80 60.60
N THR A 672 34.90 -22.07 60.57
CA THR A 672 33.98 -23.16 60.22
C THR A 672 33.73 -24.08 61.40
N ASP A 673 32.57 -24.73 61.42
CA ASP A 673 32.27 -25.80 62.35
C ASP A 673 32.99 -27.11 61.97
N LYS A 674 32.77 -28.17 62.75
CA LYS A 674 33.36 -29.51 62.50
C LYS A 674 32.92 -30.13 61.16
N ALA A 675 31.85 -29.63 60.55
CA ALA A 675 31.34 -30.07 59.25
C ALA A 675 31.85 -29.21 58.08
N GLY A 676 32.71 -28.21 58.34
CA GLY A 676 33.23 -27.29 57.33
C GLY A 676 32.28 -26.17 56.94
N THR A 677 31.17 -25.99 57.66
CA THR A 677 30.18 -24.94 57.39
C THR A 677 30.60 -23.64 58.08
N PRO A 678 30.55 -22.47 57.41
CA PRO A 678 30.84 -21.19 58.04
C PRO A 678 29.94 -20.91 59.26
N LEU A 679 30.55 -20.49 60.37
CA LEU A 679 29.82 -20.07 61.57
C LEU A 679 29.19 -18.70 61.35
N ILE A 680 27.87 -18.70 61.19
CA ILE A 680 27.05 -17.50 61.00
C ILE A 680 26.27 -17.21 62.28
N VAL A 681 26.42 -15.99 62.78
CA VAL A 681 25.72 -15.46 63.94
C VAL A 681 24.59 -14.56 63.46
N THR A 682 23.37 -14.83 63.93
CA THR A 682 22.22 -13.97 63.65
C THR A 682 21.90 -13.14 64.89
N VAL A 683 22.01 -11.82 64.78
CA VAL A 683 21.64 -10.89 65.86
C VAL A 683 20.19 -10.49 65.68
N LYS A 684 19.30 -10.98 66.53
CA LYS A 684 17.88 -10.61 66.45
C LYS A 684 17.68 -9.19 67.01
N PRO A 685 16.89 -8.36 66.30
CA PRO A 685 16.58 -7.00 66.75
C PRO A 685 15.89 -6.96 68.11
#